data_AF-A0A6G2IFP9-F1
#
_entry.id   AF-A0A6G2IFP9-F1
#
_cell.length_a   1.000
_cell.length_b   1.000
_cell.length_c   1.000
_cell.angle_alpha   90.00
_cell.angle_beta   90.00
_cell.angle_gamma   90.00
#
_symmetry.space_group_name_H-M   'P 1'
#
loop_
_entity.id
_entity.type
_entity.pdbx_description
1 polymer ?
#
loop_
_entity_poly.entity_id
_entity_poly.type
_entity_poly.pdbx_seq_one_letter_code
_entity_poly.pdbx_strand_id
1 'polypeptide(L)'
;MQDNATEVTAAGIARLAGVGRAAVSNWRRRHADFPKPVGGTETSPSFALAEVESWLRRQGKLAEVPLRERVWQQLAGHPEGPVTALTHAGCVLLLIHDRPTDWLELSAGSDERLAAMLPAALESVLTPRFGAGAGMRARSGRGVHRGPAARGASAVNGAHAVNTPSAVHRAPGADKPAAVNTPPAAHATSAVHTPTGPELLPSAPLLRGTAELAAELGARRTFEFLLGRHLDANPRQYTLTPAELAGLMADLAGPARTVLDPACGTGALLSAVTSRQGQELYAQDSAPDLAALTALRLALHAPGTVRGATGDTLRADAYPQLRAEAVLCHPPFNERNWGHDELAYDPRWEYGFPARNESELAWVQHALARLEDGGTAVLLMPPAAASRRSGRRIRADLLRRGALRAVIALPVGAAPPYNIPLHLWVLRRPEKADTQPGLLLVDAGQFATEGRGGPDWRAVRDAVLDAWRPFDRAGRLDEQPGLARSVPVIDLLDDDVDLAPARHLPPATAADGAEQLTAVRERLGDTLRLVGGLTPPPADAAQPARWPLTTVGELARGGALVLRTGGNGGHARVPVLTDSDVLAGTEPSGTLPESDEEAVLTEPGDVVVPVLGGGAVSRVIGGATAGAALGRNLVLLRPDPAALDAWFLAGFLRGTANNRQASSYASTATRLDVRRLQLPRLPLDEQRRYGARFRALDEFERALRHAGRLGEHLVRGMYDGLTDGTVAPD
;
A
#
# COMPACT_ATOMS: atom_id res chain seq x y z
N MET A 1 45.71 -12.81 33.32
CA MET A 1 44.35 -13.04 32.81
C MET A 1 43.94 -11.75 32.13
N GLN A 2 44.12 -11.66 30.80
CA GLN A 2 43.90 -10.44 30.02
C GLN A 2 42.40 -10.29 29.76
N ASP A 3 41.77 -9.28 30.34
CA ASP A 3 40.43 -8.86 29.96
C ASP A 3 40.46 -8.33 28.52
N ASN A 4 39.63 -8.93 27.66
CA ASN A 4 39.51 -8.60 26.25
C ASN A 4 38.74 -7.28 26.11
N ALA A 5 39.41 -6.15 26.32
CA ALA A 5 38.80 -4.83 26.22
C ALA A 5 38.42 -4.53 24.76
N THR A 6 37.12 -4.47 24.47
CA THR A 6 36.63 -4.12 23.12
C THR A 6 37.03 -2.67 22.80
N GLU A 7 37.84 -2.48 21.76
CA GLU A 7 38.31 -1.17 21.34
C GLU A 7 37.37 -0.52 20.32
N VAL A 8 37.21 0.80 20.41
CA VAL A 8 36.41 1.61 19.50
C VAL A 8 37.23 2.76 18.94
N THR A 9 37.18 2.96 17.62
CA THR A 9 37.85 4.11 16.98
C THR A 9 36.99 5.37 17.11
N ALA A 10 37.58 6.56 16.95
CA ALA A 10 36.82 7.82 16.94
C ALA A 10 35.61 7.82 15.96
N ALA A 11 35.68 7.01 14.89
CA ALA A 11 34.56 6.76 13.99
C ALA A 11 33.42 5.95 14.61
N GLY A 12 33.75 4.93 15.40
CA GLY A 12 32.78 4.16 16.18
C GLY A 12 32.14 5.01 17.30
N ILE A 13 32.93 5.83 17.99
CA ILE A 13 32.44 6.78 19.00
C ILE A 13 31.42 7.75 18.39
N ALA A 14 31.72 8.27 17.19
CA ALA A 14 30.85 9.19 16.48
C ALA A 14 29.50 8.54 16.11
N ARG A 15 29.51 7.25 15.72
CA ARG A 15 28.29 6.48 15.46
C ARG A 15 27.47 6.23 16.73
N LEU A 16 28.11 5.85 17.83
CA LEU A 16 27.45 5.65 19.13
C LEU A 16 26.78 6.94 19.62
N ALA A 17 27.40 8.07 19.35
CA ALA A 17 26.92 9.39 19.75
C ALA A 17 26.03 10.08 18.70
N GLY A 18 25.71 9.44 17.57
CA GLY A 18 24.89 10.03 16.49
C GLY A 18 25.43 11.34 15.92
N VAL A 19 26.75 11.57 15.99
CA VAL A 19 27.42 12.81 15.55
C VAL A 19 28.50 12.53 14.51
N GLY A 20 29.07 13.58 13.92
CA GLY A 20 30.24 13.46 13.04
C GLY A 20 31.56 13.24 13.81
N ARG A 21 32.56 12.62 13.15
CA ARG A 21 33.92 12.40 13.71
C ARG A 21 34.60 13.68 14.22
N ALA A 22 34.27 14.83 13.62
CA ALA A 22 34.77 16.14 14.04
C ALA A 22 34.30 16.54 15.45
N ALA A 23 33.09 16.12 15.86
CA ALA A 23 32.60 16.34 17.22
C ALA A 23 33.44 15.57 18.25
N VAL A 24 33.78 14.31 17.95
CA VAL A 24 34.65 13.47 18.80
C VAL A 24 36.06 14.06 18.90
N SER A 25 36.62 14.55 17.79
CA SER A 25 37.90 15.27 17.80
C SER A 25 37.84 16.56 18.63
N ASN A 26 36.75 17.32 18.54
CA ASN A 26 36.54 18.51 19.34
C ASN A 26 36.37 18.17 20.84
N TRP A 27 35.73 17.05 21.16
CA TRP A 27 35.60 16.57 22.55
C TRP A 27 36.95 16.20 23.16
N ARG A 28 37.77 15.46 22.42
CA ARG A 28 39.15 15.12 22.83
C ARG A 28 39.99 16.36 23.17
N ARG A 29 39.76 17.47 22.48
CA ARG A 29 40.49 18.72 22.68
C ARG A 29 39.92 19.58 23.81
N ARG A 30 38.60 19.59 23.99
CA ARG A 30 37.90 20.49 24.94
C ARG A 30 37.61 19.86 26.30
N HIS A 31 37.63 18.54 26.39
CA HIS A 31 37.34 17.79 27.62
C HIS A 31 38.58 17.03 28.05
N ALA A 32 39.24 17.52 29.11
CA ALA A 32 40.45 16.92 29.67
C ALA A 32 40.19 15.53 30.29
N ASP A 33 38.93 15.24 30.61
CA ASP A 33 38.42 13.98 31.15
C ASP A 33 37.99 12.97 30.06
N PHE A 34 38.13 13.31 28.77
CA PHE A 34 37.83 12.39 27.68
C PHE A 34 38.76 11.16 27.74
N PRO A 35 38.26 9.93 27.52
CA PRO A 35 39.06 8.70 27.62
C PRO A 35 40.34 8.76 26.80
N LYS A 36 41.44 8.29 27.40
CA LYS A 36 42.74 8.25 26.73
C LYS A 36 42.77 7.09 25.72
N PRO A 37 43.50 7.24 24.61
CA PRO A 37 43.63 6.16 23.65
C PRO A 37 44.36 4.97 24.29
N VAL A 38 43.85 3.77 24.06
CA VAL A 38 44.42 2.50 24.53
C VAL A 38 45.17 1.75 23.42
N GLY A 39 45.01 2.20 22.16
CA GLY A 39 45.70 1.66 20.99
C GLY A 39 45.56 2.56 19.75
N GLY A 40 45.89 2.02 18.57
CA GLY A 40 45.80 2.69 17.28
C GLY A 40 47.02 3.57 16.92
N THR A 41 46.91 4.32 15.81
CA THR A 41 47.97 5.23 15.33
C THR A 41 47.70 6.67 15.76
N GLU A 42 48.72 7.56 15.75
CA GLU A 42 48.53 8.99 16.08
C GLU A 42 47.40 9.65 15.27
N THR A 43 47.23 9.22 14.01
CA THR A 43 46.19 9.69 13.10
C THR A 43 44.82 9.00 13.29
N SER A 44 44.77 7.82 13.92
CA SER A 44 43.55 7.06 14.15
C SER A 44 43.62 6.27 15.47
N PRO A 45 43.51 6.96 16.62
CA PRO A 45 43.54 6.31 17.92
C PRO A 45 42.30 5.44 18.17
N SER A 46 42.49 4.36 18.89
CA SER A 46 41.44 3.51 19.45
C SER A 46 41.33 3.71 20.97
N PHE A 47 40.12 3.56 21.49
CA PHE A 47 39.74 3.85 22.86
C PHE A 47 39.03 2.64 23.45
N ALA A 48 39.11 2.44 24.77
CA ALA A 48 38.32 1.40 25.42
C ALA A 48 36.82 1.76 25.31
N LEU A 49 36.01 0.88 24.70
CA LEU A 49 34.59 1.14 24.46
C LEU A 49 33.83 1.43 25.75
N ALA A 50 34.10 0.68 26.83
CA ALA A 50 33.45 0.85 28.12
C ALA A 50 33.70 2.24 28.74
N GLU A 51 34.92 2.79 28.60
CA GLU A 51 35.27 4.12 29.10
C GLU A 51 34.61 5.22 28.27
N VAL A 52 34.54 5.04 26.95
CA VAL A 52 33.87 5.96 26.04
C VAL A 52 32.37 6.00 26.26
N GLU A 53 31.71 4.85 26.39
CA GLU A 53 30.27 4.82 26.68
C GLU A 53 29.97 5.45 28.03
N SER A 54 30.78 5.16 29.06
CA SER A 54 30.63 5.77 30.38
C SER A 54 30.80 7.29 30.32
N TRP A 55 31.76 7.78 29.52
CA TRP A 55 31.96 9.21 29.33
C TRP A 55 30.81 9.87 28.53
N LEU A 56 30.35 9.24 27.43
CA LEU A 56 29.23 9.74 26.63
C LEU A 56 27.93 9.79 27.43
N ARG A 57 27.66 8.78 28.28
CA ARG A 57 26.52 8.78 29.20
C ARG A 57 26.64 9.90 30.24
N ARG A 58 27.80 10.09 30.89
CA ARG A 58 28.02 11.18 31.85
C ARG A 58 27.85 12.58 31.25
N GLN A 59 28.18 12.74 29.96
CA GLN A 59 28.12 14.02 29.25
C GLN A 59 26.79 14.24 28.51
N GLY A 60 25.85 13.30 28.56
CA GLY A 60 24.58 13.36 27.82
C GLY A 60 24.74 13.37 26.29
N LYS A 61 25.80 12.76 25.77
CA LYS A 61 26.23 12.82 24.36
C LYS A 61 26.05 11.53 23.58
N LEU A 62 25.48 10.50 24.20
CA LEU A 62 25.05 9.31 23.48
C LEU A 62 23.76 9.69 22.74
N ALA A 63 23.72 9.59 21.41
CA ALA A 63 22.50 9.90 20.69
C ALA A 63 21.49 8.80 21.00
N GLU A 64 20.39 9.18 21.64
CA GLU A 64 19.24 8.30 21.72
C GLU A 64 18.68 8.14 20.30
N VAL A 65 18.60 6.89 19.84
CA VAL A 65 17.87 6.56 18.60
C VAL A 65 16.44 7.12 18.77
N PRO A 66 15.93 7.92 17.81
CA PRO A 66 14.57 8.45 17.89
C PRO A 66 13.56 7.34 18.17
N LEU A 67 12.55 7.61 19.00
CA LEU A 67 11.61 6.60 19.49
C LEU A 67 10.99 5.77 18.36
N ARG A 68 10.50 6.42 17.31
CA ARG A 68 9.96 5.77 16.09
C ARG A 68 10.91 4.74 15.46
N GLU A 69 12.18 5.11 15.35
CA GLU A 69 13.21 4.26 14.74
C GLU A 69 13.62 3.12 15.68
N ARG A 70 13.67 3.38 17.00
CA ARG A 70 13.96 2.37 18.01
C ARG A 70 12.86 1.29 18.07
N VAL A 71 11.60 1.70 18.10
CA VAL A 71 10.44 0.80 18.08
C VAL A 71 10.43 -0.02 16.79
N TRP A 72 10.68 0.63 15.64
CA TRP A 72 10.78 -0.08 14.36
C TRP A 72 11.92 -1.11 14.35
N GLN A 73 13.10 -0.77 14.85
CA GLN A 73 14.23 -1.71 14.94
C GLN A 73 13.93 -2.90 15.85
N GLN A 74 13.25 -2.68 16.98
CA GLN A 74 12.80 -3.75 17.87
C GLN A 74 11.76 -4.65 17.21
N LEU A 75 10.82 -4.08 16.45
CA LEU A 75 9.81 -4.83 15.71
C LEU A 75 10.45 -5.66 14.60
N ALA A 76 11.27 -5.03 13.75
CA ALA A 76 11.95 -5.68 12.63
C ALA A 76 12.94 -6.77 13.07
N GLY A 77 13.58 -6.58 14.24
CA GLY A 77 14.53 -7.52 14.82
C GLY A 77 13.92 -8.53 15.80
N HIS A 78 12.59 -8.61 15.91
CA HIS A 78 11.93 -9.48 16.88
C HIS A 78 12.22 -10.98 16.58
N PRO A 79 12.52 -11.81 17.60
CA PRO A 79 12.95 -13.19 17.40
C PRO A 79 11.91 -14.07 16.69
N GLU A 80 10.63 -13.85 16.97
CA GLU A 80 9.50 -14.56 16.33
C GLU A 80 9.04 -13.90 15.02
N GLY A 81 9.83 -12.95 14.50
CA GLY A 81 9.55 -12.22 13.26
C GLY A 81 8.70 -10.96 13.43
N PRO A 82 8.71 -10.09 12.41
CA PRO A 82 8.08 -8.76 12.47
C PRO A 82 6.55 -8.80 12.54
N VAL A 83 5.91 -9.83 11.97
CA VAL A 83 4.44 -9.94 12.00
C VAL A 83 3.95 -10.29 13.40
N THR A 84 4.56 -11.27 14.07
CA THR A 84 4.25 -11.61 15.47
C THR A 84 4.42 -10.40 16.38
N ALA A 85 5.52 -9.66 16.20
CA ALA A 85 5.80 -8.43 16.93
C ALA A 85 4.73 -7.35 16.70
N LEU A 86 4.30 -7.17 15.46
CA LEU A 86 3.25 -6.23 15.08
C LEU A 86 1.87 -6.64 15.64
N THR A 87 1.56 -7.93 15.67
CA THR A 87 0.35 -8.47 16.31
C THR A 87 0.36 -8.20 17.82
N HIS A 88 1.47 -8.48 18.52
CA HIS A 88 1.60 -8.16 19.95
C HIS A 88 1.48 -6.66 20.22
N ALA A 89 2.13 -5.82 19.42
CA ALA A 89 2.02 -4.38 19.47
C ALA A 89 0.56 -3.92 19.26
N GLY A 90 -0.14 -4.46 18.26
CA GLY A 90 -1.55 -4.16 18.00
C GLY A 90 -2.48 -4.53 19.15
N CYS A 91 -2.29 -5.69 19.78
CA CYS A 91 -3.04 -6.10 20.97
C CYS A 91 -2.87 -5.10 22.12
N VAL A 92 -1.63 -4.66 22.39
CA VAL A 92 -1.35 -3.66 23.43
C VAL A 92 -1.89 -2.28 23.08
N LEU A 93 -1.77 -1.86 21.81
CA LEU A 93 -2.33 -0.59 21.35
C LEU A 93 -3.84 -0.56 21.51
N LEU A 94 -4.54 -1.68 21.27
CA LEU A 94 -5.97 -1.78 21.49
C LEU A 94 -6.32 -1.71 22.99
N LEU A 95 -5.53 -2.34 23.87
CA LEU A 95 -5.66 -2.17 25.32
C LEU A 95 -5.47 -0.72 25.76
N ILE A 96 -4.43 -0.04 25.25
CA ILE A 96 -4.16 1.37 25.55
C ILE A 96 -5.31 2.26 25.05
N HIS A 97 -5.88 1.93 23.89
CA HIS A 97 -7.00 2.67 23.29
C HIS A 97 -8.28 2.54 24.13
N ASP A 98 -8.63 1.32 24.53
CA ASP A 98 -9.91 1.05 25.21
C ASP A 98 -9.82 1.26 26.73
N ARG A 99 -8.65 1.02 27.32
CA ARG A 99 -8.41 1.06 28.78
C ARG A 99 -7.03 1.65 29.12
N PRO A 100 -6.84 2.96 28.92
CA PRO A 100 -5.54 3.61 29.11
C PRO A 100 -5.01 3.52 30.55
N THR A 101 -5.88 3.48 31.56
CA THR A 101 -5.49 3.35 32.97
C THR A 101 -4.90 1.98 33.30
N ASP A 102 -5.46 0.92 32.73
CA ASP A 102 -5.04 -0.46 33.00
C ASP A 102 -3.59 -0.68 32.53
N TRP A 103 -3.21 -0.10 31.39
CA TRP A 103 -1.83 -0.14 30.91
C TRP A 103 -0.83 0.53 31.86
N LEU A 104 -1.17 1.70 32.43
CA LEU A 104 -0.28 2.43 33.34
C LEU A 104 0.04 1.61 34.60
N GLU A 105 -0.95 0.88 35.12
CA GLU A 105 -0.75 -0.01 36.27
C GLU A 105 0.08 -1.25 35.91
N LEU A 106 -0.18 -1.85 34.75
CA LEU A 106 0.49 -3.08 34.29
C LEU A 106 1.95 -2.84 33.90
N SER A 107 2.23 -1.70 33.29
CA SER A 107 3.59 -1.32 32.86
C SER A 107 4.48 -0.92 34.03
N ALA A 108 3.94 -0.71 35.23
CA ALA A 108 4.70 -0.47 36.44
C ALA A 108 5.37 -1.76 36.98
N GLY A 109 6.64 -1.98 36.63
CA GLY A 109 7.43 -3.11 37.14
C GLY A 109 8.35 -3.73 36.09
N SER A 110 8.87 -4.92 36.38
CA SER A 110 9.78 -5.65 35.48
C SER A 110 9.05 -6.22 34.26
N ASP A 111 9.82 -6.60 33.25
CA ASP A 111 9.30 -7.19 32.00
C ASP A 111 8.64 -8.55 32.24
N GLU A 112 9.14 -9.34 33.20
CA GLU A 112 8.53 -10.60 33.61
C GLU A 112 7.16 -10.39 34.23
N ARG A 113 7.00 -9.34 35.06
CA ARG A 113 5.72 -9.00 35.66
C ARG A 113 4.74 -8.52 34.59
N LEU A 114 5.19 -7.64 33.69
CA LEU A 114 4.37 -7.16 32.57
C LEU A 114 3.88 -8.34 31.73
N ALA A 115 4.79 -9.21 31.28
CA ALA A 115 4.46 -10.38 30.47
C ALA A 115 3.50 -11.35 31.19
N ALA A 116 3.64 -11.54 32.51
CA ALA A 116 2.75 -12.42 33.28
C ALA A 116 1.33 -11.86 33.44
N MET A 117 1.17 -10.54 33.59
CA MET A 117 -0.13 -9.90 33.87
C MET A 117 -0.89 -9.50 32.60
N LEU A 118 -0.17 -9.18 31.53
CA LEU A 118 -0.74 -8.64 30.29
C LEU A 118 -1.78 -9.55 29.60
N PRO A 119 -1.66 -10.90 29.57
CA PRO A 119 -2.66 -11.76 28.93
C PRO A 119 -4.09 -11.57 29.47
N ALA A 120 -4.26 -11.46 30.79
CA ALA A 120 -5.58 -11.28 31.40
C ALA A 120 -6.19 -9.92 31.04
N ALA A 121 -5.35 -8.87 30.98
CA ALA A 121 -5.79 -7.54 30.58
C ALA A 121 -6.17 -7.50 29.09
N LEU A 122 -5.35 -8.11 28.22
CA LEU A 122 -5.64 -8.24 26.80
C LEU A 122 -6.95 -9.00 26.57
N GLU A 123 -7.19 -10.12 27.25
CA GLU A 123 -8.41 -10.89 27.10
C GLU A 123 -9.68 -10.06 27.38
N SER A 124 -9.62 -9.13 28.33
CA SER A 124 -10.73 -8.24 28.69
C SER A 124 -11.12 -7.23 27.60
N VAL A 125 -10.21 -6.97 26.64
CA VAL A 125 -10.42 -6.05 25.51
C VAL A 125 -10.57 -6.82 24.19
N LEU A 126 -9.81 -7.88 23.99
CA LEU A 126 -9.87 -8.72 22.79
C LEU A 126 -11.22 -9.45 22.69
N THR A 127 -11.74 -10.00 23.79
CA THR A 127 -12.97 -10.80 23.77
C THR A 127 -14.22 -10.00 23.35
N PRO A 128 -14.48 -8.79 23.88
CA PRO A 128 -15.60 -7.98 23.40
C PRO A 128 -15.46 -7.53 21.94
N ARG A 129 -14.23 -7.28 21.48
CA ARG A 129 -13.95 -6.77 20.13
C ARG A 129 -14.03 -7.85 19.06
N PHE A 130 -13.53 -9.06 19.35
CA PHE A 130 -13.39 -10.15 18.40
C PHE A 130 -14.34 -11.35 18.63
N GLY A 131 -15.06 -11.36 19.76
CA GLY A 131 -15.85 -12.49 20.22
C GLY A 131 -15.03 -13.49 21.05
N ALA A 132 -15.71 -14.40 21.76
CA ALA A 132 -15.03 -15.40 22.58
C ALA A 132 -14.27 -16.41 21.70
N GLY A 133 -12.94 -16.48 21.86
CA GLY A 133 -12.14 -17.57 21.32
C GLY A 133 -12.58 -18.91 21.92
N ALA A 134 -12.64 -19.96 21.10
CA ALA A 134 -13.08 -21.30 21.50
C ALA A 134 -12.16 -22.02 22.53
N GLY A 135 -11.25 -21.31 23.20
CA GLY A 135 -10.22 -21.89 24.06
C GLY A 135 -10.56 -22.04 25.55
N MET A 136 -11.63 -21.43 26.08
CA MET A 136 -11.81 -21.33 27.54
C MET A 136 -13.11 -21.90 28.12
N ARG A 137 -13.91 -22.66 27.35
CA ARG A 137 -15.09 -23.37 27.91
C ARG A 137 -14.83 -24.80 28.41
N ALA A 138 -13.58 -25.28 28.40
CA ALA A 138 -13.23 -26.65 28.83
C ALA A 138 -12.57 -26.74 30.23
N ARG A 139 -12.72 -25.73 31.10
CA ARG A 139 -12.06 -25.73 32.43
C ARG A 139 -12.95 -25.50 33.66
N SER A 140 -14.26 -25.70 33.55
CA SER A 140 -15.15 -25.78 34.72
C SER A 140 -15.98 -27.07 34.68
N GLY A 141 -15.36 -28.18 35.10
CA GLY A 141 -16.02 -29.48 35.15
C GLY A 141 -15.21 -30.54 35.89
N ARG A 142 -14.55 -30.19 37.01
CA ARG A 142 -14.03 -31.20 37.95
C ARG A 142 -15.15 -31.66 38.88
N GLY A 143 -15.98 -32.56 38.37
CA GLY A 143 -16.79 -33.47 39.18
C GLY A 143 -15.88 -34.55 39.75
N VAL A 144 -15.80 -34.60 41.07
CA VAL A 144 -15.02 -35.57 41.84
C VAL A 144 -15.68 -36.94 41.73
N HIS A 145 -14.99 -37.92 41.14
CA HIS A 145 -15.25 -39.33 41.42
C HIS A 145 -13.95 -40.10 41.62
N ARG A 146 -13.82 -40.67 42.82
CA ARG A 146 -12.80 -41.62 43.26
C ARG A 146 -13.07 -43.00 42.66
N GLY A 147 -12.04 -43.70 42.23
CA GLY A 147 -12.07 -45.15 41.95
C GLY A 147 -10.77 -45.62 41.27
N PRO A 148 -10.18 -46.77 41.64
CA PRO A 148 -8.73 -46.88 41.76
C PRO A 148 -8.01 -47.54 40.56
N ALA A 149 -6.68 -47.43 40.66
CA ALA A 149 -5.63 -47.87 39.76
C ALA A 149 -5.71 -49.31 39.23
N ALA A 150 -5.27 -49.47 37.98
CA ALA A 150 -4.67 -50.71 37.48
C ALA A 150 -3.47 -50.38 36.58
N ARG A 151 -2.39 -51.13 36.79
CA ARG A 151 -1.04 -51.02 36.23
C ARG A 151 -0.94 -51.62 34.82
N GLY A 152 0.09 -51.20 34.07
CA GLY A 152 0.67 -51.93 32.93
C GLY A 152 1.21 -50.97 31.86
N ALA A 153 2.48 -50.54 31.93
CA ALA A 153 3.64 -51.17 31.28
C ALA A 153 3.53 -51.11 29.73
N SER A 154 4.28 -50.22 29.08
CA SER A 154 5.64 -50.45 28.53
C SER A 154 5.54 -50.85 27.05
N ALA A 155 5.91 -49.93 26.13
CA ALA A 155 7.12 -50.03 25.29
C ALA A 155 6.87 -50.82 23.99
N VAL A 156 7.50 -50.61 22.83
CA VAL A 156 8.54 -49.74 22.28
C VAL A 156 8.65 -50.17 20.79
N ASN A 157 9.15 -49.28 19.92
CA ASN A 157 9.64 -49.51 18.54
C ASN A 157 8.61 -49.86 17.45
N GLY A 158 8.71 -49.39 16.21
CA GLY A 158 9.73 -48.57 15.56
C GLY A 158 9.67 -48.75 14.04
N ALA A 159 10.01 -47.67 13.33
CA ALA A 159 10.60 -47.62 11.99
C ALA A 159 9.82 -48.11 10.74
N HIS A 160 9.40 -47.12 9.95
CA HIS A 160 9.83 -46.81 8.57
C HIS A 160 9.65 -47.77 7.38
N ALA A 161 9.32 -47.09 6.27
CA ALA A 161 9.51 -47.39 4.84
C ALA A 161 8.46 -48.33 4.20
N VAL A 162 7.89 -48.16 3.00
CA VAL A 162 7.83 -47.16 1.89
C VAL A 162 7.40 -47.99 0.66
N ASN A 163 6.60 -47.40 -0.23
CA ASN A 163 6.30 -47.76 -1.64
C ASN A 163 5.18 -48.77 -2.00
N THR A 164 4.04 -48.19 -2.45
CA THR A 164 3.36 -48.28 -3.78
C THR A 164 3.36 -49.59 -4.62
N PRO A 165 2.48 -49.76 -5.64
CA PRO A 165 1.13 -49.23 -5.93
C PRO A 165 0.15 -50.31 -6.50
N SER A 166 -1.03 -49.85 -6.96
CA SER A 166 -1.88 -50.45 -8.03
C SER A 166 -3.06 -51.38 -7.66
N ALA A 167 -4.25 -50.77 -7.69
CA ALA A 167 -5.30 -50.95 -8.70
C ALA A 167 -6.07 -52.29 -8.88
N VAL A 168 -7.40 -52.13 -8.87
CA VAL A 168 -8.50 -52.85 -9.59
C VAL A 168 -8.99 -54.21 -9.07
N HIS A 169 -10.20 -54.26 -8.47
CA HIS A 169 -11.46 -54.71 -9.12
C HIS A 169 -12.57 -55.09 -8.12
N ARG A 170 -13.80 -54.65 -8.47
CA ARG A 170 -15.13 -55.27 -8.27
C ARG A 170 -15.77 -55.34 -6.87
N ALA A 171 -16.91 -54.64 -6.78
CA ALA A 171 -18.05 -54.87 -5.90
C ALA A 171 -18.82 -56.17 -6.31
N PRO A 172 -19.79 -56.70 -5.53
CA PRO A 172 -21.01 -55.97 -5.12
C PRO A 172 -21.59 -56.26 -3.71
N GLY A 173 -22.33 -55.25 -3.19
CA GLY A 173 -23.65 -55.43 -2.55
C GLY A 173 -23.72 -55.77 -1.06
N ALA A 174 -24.11 -54.79 -0.24
CA ALA A 174 -25.26 -54.85 0.68
C ALA A 174 -25.34 -53.57 1.54
N ASP A 175 -26.55 -53.04 1.63
CA ASP A 175 -26.96 -51.79 2.28
C ASP A 175 -26.38 -51.51 3.68
N LYS A 176 -25.81 -50.32 3.83
CA LYS A 176 -25.88 -49.51 5.05
C LYS A 176 -26.21 -48.08 4.63
N PRO A 177 -27.16 -47.39 5.29
CA PRO A 177 -27.38 -45.98 5.01
C PRO A 177 -26.09 -45.24 5.37
N ALA A 178 -25.45 -44.65 4.35
CA ALA A 178 -24.32 -43.78 4.55
C ALA A 178 -24.79 -42.63 5.44
N ALA A 179 -24.28 -42.60 6.67
CA ALA A 179 -24.35 -41.41 7.50
C ALA A 179 -23.74 -40.29 6.66
N VAL A 180 -24.55 -39.31 6.28
CA VAL A 180 -24.08 -38.03 5.79
C VAL A 180 -23.20 -37.49 6.91
N ASN A 181 -21.89 -37.64 6.75
CA ASN A 181 -20.90 -36.94 7.55
C ASN A 181 -21.03 -35.47 7.16
N THR A 182 -22.02 -34.79 7.74
CA THR A 182 -21.99 -33.35 7.87
C THR A 182 -20.80 -33.08 8.78
N PRO A 183 -19.69 -32.49 8.31
CA PRO A 183 -18.64 -32.08 9.22
C PRO A 183 -19.26 -31.16 10.27
N PRO A 184 -18.91 -31.31 11.56
CA PRO A 184 -19.41 -30.41 12.58
C PRO A 184 -19.11 -28.97 12.16
N ALA A 185 -20.09 -28.08 12.29
CA ALA A 185 -19.93 -26.67 11.96
C ALA A 185 -18.65 -26.17 12.64
N ALA A 186 -17.61 -25.92 11.84
CA ALA A 186 -16.37 -25.35 12.33
C ALA A 186 -16.73 -23.96 12.84
N HIS A 187 -16.84 -23.80 14.15
CA HIS A 187 -16.94 -22.48 14.74
C HIS A 187 -15.68 -21.72 14.35
N ALA A 188 -15.83 -20.62 13.60
CA ALA A 188 -14.73 -19.79 13.15
C ALA A 188 -13.84 -19.44 14.35
N THR A 189 -12.59 -19.89 14.29
CA THR A 189 -11.57 -19.49 15.27
C THR A 189 -11.19 -18.05 14.98
N SER A 190 -11.32 -17.17 15.98
CA SER A 190 -10.89 -15.76 15.90
C SER A 190 -9.47 -15.67 15.32
N ALA A 191 -9.25 -14.80 14.35
CA ALA A 191 -7.93 -14.56 13.77
C ALA A 191 -6.94 -13.95 14.78
N VAL A 192 -7.45 -13.25 15.79
CA VAL A 192 -6.64 -12.69 16.89
C VAL A 192 -6.77 -13.59 18.11
N HIS A 193 -5.64 -14.07 18.61
CA HIS A 193 -5.54 -14.83 19.85
C HIS A 193 -4.89 -14.00 20.94
N THR A 194 -5.29 -14.22 22.20
CA THR A 194 -4.62 -13.62 23.35
C THR A 194 -3.24 -14.26 23.53
N PRO A 195 -2.14 -13.51 23.34
CA PRO A 195 -0.81 -14.08 23.51
C PRO A 195 -0.55 -14.40 24.99
N THR A 196 0.19 -15.48 25.22
CA THR A 196 0.56 -15.95 26.56
C THR A 196 1.75 -15.17 27.11
N GLY A 197 1.97 -15.24 28.43
CA GLY A 197 3.11 -14.56 29.05
C GLY A 197 4.48 -14.94 28.47
N PRO A 198 4.78 -16.23 28.23
CA PRO A 198 6.01 -16.63 27.56
C PRO A 198 6.19 -16.04 26.15
N GLU A 199 5.11 -15.91 25.38
CA GLU A 199 5.14 -15.30 24.03
C GLU A 199 5.36 -13.78 24.08
N LEU A 200 4.86 -13.11 25.13
CA LEU A 200 4.99 -11.67 25.32
C LEU A 200 6.32 -11.24 25.93
N LEU A 201 7.01 -12.11 26.67
CA LEU A 201 8.24 -11.77 27.36
C LEU A 201 9.33 -11.22 26.41
N PRO A 202 9.61 -11.83 25.25
CA PRO A 202 10.54 -11.26 24.27
C PRO A 202 10.08 -9.93 23.68
N SER A 203 8.77 -9.67 23.68
CA SER A 203 8.18 -8.44 23.16
C SER A 203 8.17 -7.30 24.18
N ALA A 204 8.41 -7.54 25.47
CA ALA A 204 8.22 -6.52 26.51
C ALA A 204 8.92 -5.16 26.23
N PRO A 205 10.19 -5.12 25.76
CA PRO A 205 10.83 -3.85 25.39
C PRO A 205 10.13 -3.14 24.23
N LEU A 206 9.70 -3.91 23.22
CA LEU A 206 8.93 -3.40 22.08
C LEU A 206 7.57 -2.85 22.55
N LEU A 207 6.87 -3.54 23.43
CA LEU A 207 5.54 -3.14 23.91
C LEU A 207 5.60 -1.84 24.71
N ARG A 208 6.64 -1.66 25.53
CA ARG A 208 6.90 -0.38 26.23
C ARG A 208 7.18 0.75 25.27
N GLY A 209 8.10 0.55 24.31
CA GLY A 209 8.39 1.56 23.30
C GLY A 209 7.16 1.88 22.41
N THR A 210 6.35 0.88 22.11
CA THR A 210 5.08 1.04 21.39
C THR A 210 4.09 1.89 22.19
N ALA A 211 4.01 1.68 23.50
CA ALA A 211 3.14 2.49 24.36
C ALA A 211 3.64 3.93 24.53
N GLU A 212 4.96 4.14 24.64
CA GLU A 212 5.57 5.47 24.61
C GLU A 212 5.22 6.18 23.29
N LEU A 213 5.33 5.47 22.16
CA LEU A 213 5.00 6.02 20.85
C LEU A 213 3.50 6.32 20.72
N ALA A 214 2.65 5.48 21.32
CA ALA A 214 1.22 5.70 21.40
C ALA A 214 0.84 6.90 22.28
N ALA A 215 1.63 7.23 23.29
CA ALA A 215 1.43 8.46 24.06
C ALA A 215 1.75 9.72 23.24
N GLU A 216 2.68 9.64 22.28
CA GLU A 216 3.00 10.74 21.37
C GLU A 216 1.98 10.88 20.21
N LEU A 217 1.59 9.76 19.57
CA LEU A 217 0.83 9.77 18.30
C LEU A 217 -0.62 9.32 18.44
N GLY A 218 -0.97 8.70 19.56
CA GLY A 218 -2.19 7.91 19.71
C GLY A 218 -2.04 6.47 19.19
N ALA A 219 -2.82 5.57 19.75
CA ALA A 219 -2.73 4.13 19.48
C ALA A 219 -2.97 3.78 17.99
N ARG A 220 -4.02 4.37 17.40
CA ARG A 220 -4.39 4.18 16.00
C ARG A 220 -3.27 4.56 15.03
N ARG A 221 -2.73 5.78 15.18
CA ARG A 221 -1.66 6.29 14.30
C ARG A 221 -0.36 5.51 14.48
N THR A 222 -0.09 5.04 15.70
CA THR A 222 1.06 4.17 15.98
C THR A 222 0.94 2.84 15.23
N PHE A 223 -0.23 2.20 15.26
CA PHE A 223 -0.45 0.96 14.52
C PHE A 223 -0.31 1.15 13.00
N GLU A 224 -0.93 2.20 12.43
CA GLU A 224 -0.80 2.52 11.00
C GLU A 224 0.65 2.80 10.59
N PHE A 225 1.43 3.49 11.44
CA PHE A 225 2.86 3.72 11.20
C PHE A 225 3.65 2.40 11.13
N LEU A 226 3.45 1.50 12.11
CA LEU A 226 4.18 0.23 12.18
C LEU A 226 3.75 -0.72 11.06
N LEU A 227 2.45 -0.82 10.78
CA LEU A 227 1.91 -1.61 9.68
C LEU A 227 2.39 -1.06 8.33
N GLY A 228 2.34 0.26 8.12
CA GLY A 228 2.80 0.92 6.89
C GLY A 228 4.28 0.64 6.62
N ARG A 229 5.14 0.76 7.64
CA ARG A 229 6.57 0.40 7.54
C ARG A 229 6.78 -1.07 7.19
N HIS A 230 5.95 -1.97 7.73
CA HIS A 230 6.00 -3.41 7.40
C HIS A 230 5.58 -3.69 5.96
N LEU A 231 4.50 -3.07 5.48
CA LEU A 231 4.04 -3.20 4.10
C LEU A 231 5.07 -2.62 3.10
N ASP A 232 5.65 -1.45 3.42
CA ASP A 232 6.69 -0.80 2.60
C ASP A 232 7.97 -1.63 2.49
N ALA A 233 8.33 -2.37 3.54
CA ALA A 233 9.48 -3.27 3.54
C ALA A 233 9.21 -4.53 2.67
N ASN A 234 7.95 -4.87 2.41
CA ASN A 234 7.53 -6.10 1.74
C ASN A 234 6.55 -5.85 0.55
N PRO A 235 6.87 -4.96 -0.40
CA PRO A 235 5.91 -4.49 -1.41
C PRO A 235 5.49 -5.55 -2.44
N ARG A 236 6.23 -6.68 -2.51
CA ARG A 236 5.92 -7.80 -3.41
C ARG A 236 5.05 -8.89 -2.77
N GLN A 237 4.89 -8.83 -1.45
CA GLN A 237 4.20 -9.86 -0.68
C GLN A 237 2.69 -9.59 -0.58
N TYR A 238 2.28 -8.33 -0.69
CA TYR A 238 0.90 -7.90 -0.43
C TYR A 238 0.31 -7.19 -1.64
N THR A 239 -0.88 -7.62 -2.07
CA THR A 239 -1.71 -6.88 -3.01
C THR A 239 -2.51 -5.83 -2.23
N LEU A 240 -2.23 -4.55 -2.47
CA LEU A 240 -2.90 -3.45 -1.78
C LEU A 240 -4.00 -2.87 -2.65
N THR A 241 -5.21 -2.76 -2.09
CA THR A 241 -6.30 -1.98 -2.69
C THR A 241 -6.07 -0.50 -2.40
N PRO A 242 -5.97 0.38 -3.43
CA PRO A 242 -5.85 1.82 -3.22
C PRO A 242 -7.02 2.39 -2.41
N ALA A 243 -6.75 3.40 -1.59
CA ALA A 243 -7.74 3.96 -0.66
C ALA A 243 -8.92 4.62 -1.39
N GLU A 244 -8.63 5.28 -2.51
CA GLU A 244 -9.62 5.93 -3.36
C GLU A 244 -10.56 4.91 -4.01
N LEU A 245 -10.01 3.77 -4.46
CA LEU A 245 -10.82 2.66 -4.97
C LEU A 245 -11.69 2.06 -3.87
N ALA A 246 -11.11 1.81 -2.69
CA ALA A 246 -11.85 1.29 -1.54
C ALA A 246 -13.01 2.20 -1.14
N GLY A 247 -12.79 3.52 -1.15
CA GLY A 247 -13.82 4.53 -0.93
C GLY A 247 -14.93 4.50 -1.98
N LEU A 248 -14.59 4.37 -3.27
CA LEU A 248 -15.58 4.23 -4.34
C LEU A 248 -16.41 2.95 -4.19
N MET A 249 -15.77 1.83 -3.85
CA MET A 249 -16.47 0.56 -3.62
C MET A 249 -17.42 0.65 -2.41
N ALA A 250 -17.01 1.30 -1.32
CA ALA A 250 -17.86 1.53 -0.16
C ALA A 250 -19.06 2.45 -0.49
N ASP A 251 -18.85 3.51 -1.28
CA ASP A 251 -19.93 4.39 -1.74
C ASP A 251 -20.95 3.68 -2.63
N LEU A 252 -20.48 2.80 -3.52
CA LEU A 252 -21.33 2.00 -4.40
C LEU A 252 -22.19 1.00 -3.61
N ALA A 253 -21.60 0.36 -2.59
CA ALA A 253 -22.33 -0.53 -1.69
C ALA A 253 -23.35 0.21 -0.81
N GLY A 254 -23.07 1.48 -0.50
CA GLY A 254 -23.92 2.31 0.34
C GLY A 254 -23.78 2.02 1.84
N PRO A 255 -24.62 2.65 2.68
CA PRO A 255 -24.53 2.50 4.13
C PRO A 255 -24.97 1.09 4.56
N ALA A 256 -24.13 0.40 5.34
CA ALA A 256 -24.39 -0.93 5.86
C ALA A 256 -23.93 -1.10 7.32
N ARG A 257 -24.69 -1.87 8.10
CA ARG A 257 -24.34 -2.27 9.49
C ARG A 257 -23.56 -3.56 9.51
N THR A 258 -23.88 -4.52 8.64
CA THR A 258 -23.18 -5.80 8.54
C THR A 258 -22.43 -5.84 7.23
N VAL A 259 -21.09 -5.78 7.28
CA VAL A 259 -20.24 -5.77 6.09
C VAL A 259 -19.27 -6.93 6.13
N LEU A 260 -19.20 -7.68 5.03
CA LEU A 260 -18.26 -8.77 4.84
C LEU A 260 -17.20 -8.39 3.79
N ASP A 261 -15.94 -8.66 4.10
CA ASP A 261 -14.87 -8.81 3.13
C ASP A 261 -14.30 -10.24 3.21
N PRO A 262 -14.60 -11.10 2.21
CA PRO A 262 -14.20 -12.50 2.22
C PRO A 262 -12.76 -12.71 1.72
N ALA A 263 -12.05 -11.67 1.32
CA ALA A 263 -10.64 -11.72 0.90
C ALA A 263 -9.94 -10.44 1.38
N CYS A 264 -9.89 -10.25 2.70
CA CYS A 264 -9.75 -8.93 3.30
C CYS A 264 -8.36 -8.30 3.15
N GLY A 265 -7.31 -9.08 2.91
CA GLY A 265 -5.96 -8.59 2.74
C GLY A 265 -5.52 -7.72 3.91
N THR A 266 -5.25 -6.44 3.65
CA THR A 266 -4.87 -5.44 4.66
C THR A 266 -6.05 -4.69 5.30
N GLY A 267 -7.29 -5.07 4.96
CA GLY A 267 -8.52 -4.47 5.49
C GLY A 267 -8.87 -3.12 4.86
N ALA A 268 -8.28 -2.76 3.72
CA ALA A 268 -8.49 -1.47 3.07
C ALA A 268 -9.97 -1.21 2.71
N LEU A 269 -10.68 -2.24 2.21
CA LEU A 269 -12.10 -2.12 1.85
C LEU A 269 -12.99 -1.87 3.07
N LEU A 270 -12.85 -2.69 4.12
CA LEU A 270 -13.62 -2.54 5.35
C LEU A 270 -13.31 -1.22 6.08
N SER A 271 -12.06 -0.74 6.01
CA SER A 271 -11.65 0.54 6.61
C SER A 271 -12.26 1.75 5.89
N ALA A 272 -12.63 1.60 4.61
CA ALA A 272 -13.27 2.66 3.83
C ALA A 272 -14.79 2.77 4.06
N VAL A 273 -15.39 1.77 4.72
CA VAL A 273 -16.81 1.80 5.07
C VAL A 273 -17.07 2.91 6.09
N THR A 274 -18.12 3.70 5.86
CA THR A 274 -18.53 4.74 6.82
C THR A 274 -18.93 4.09 8.15
N SER A 275 -18.30 4.54 9.25
CA SER A 275 -18.54 3.98 10.57
C SER A 275 -19.96 4.27 11.08
N ARG A 276 -20.57 3.27 11.74
CA ARG A 276 -21.92 3.36 12.31
C ARG A 276 -21.98 2.72 13.68
N GLN A 277 -22.90 3.18 14.52
CA GLN A 277 -23.18 2.51 15.80
C GLN A 277 -23.75 1.11 15.54
N GLY A 278 -23.24 0.12 16.27
CA GLY A 278 -23.65 -1.28 16.11
C GLY A 278 -23.22 -1.93 14.80
N GLN A 279 -22.20 -1.38 14.12
CA GLN A 279 -21.64 -1.99 12.91
C GLN A 279 -20.85 -3.25 13.27
N GLU A 280 -21.08 -4.33 12.51
CA GLU A 280 -20.32 -5.58 12.56
C GLU A 280 -19.53 -5.74 11.25
N LEU A 281 -18.21 -5.82 11.38
CA LEU A 281 -17.30 -6.02 10.25
C LEU A 281 -16.78 -7.45 10.27
N TYR A 282 -17.00 -8.17 9.18
CA TYR A 282 -16.56 -9.55 9.00
C TYR A 282 -15.42 -9.57 7.99
N ALA A 283 -14.29 -10.13 8.38
CA ALA A 283 -13.08 -10.21 7.58
C ALA A 283 -12.61 -11.66 7.53
N GLN A 284 -12.26 -12.14 6.34
CA GLN A 284 -11.59 -13.43 6.16
C GLN A 284 -10.40 -13.30 5.22
N ASP A 285 -9.28 -13.91 5.59
CA ASP A 285 -8.12 -14.07 4.71
C ASP A 285 -7.53 -15.48 4.85
N SER A 286 -6.93 -15.99 3.78
CA SER A 286 -6.22 -17.27 3.81
C SER A 286 -4.91 -17.21 4.57
N ALA A 287 -4.26 -16.05 4.62
CA ALA A 287 -3.04 -15.81 5.36
C ALA A 287 -3.38 -15.46 6.83
N PRO A 288 -2.96 -16.30 7.81
CA PRO A 288 -3.25 -16.05 9.24
C PRO A 288 -2.77 -14.67 9.71
N ASP A 289 -1.58 -14.29 9.25
CA ASP A 289 -0.93 -13.02 9.51
C ASP A 289 -1.79 -11.81 9.09
N LEU A 290 -2.33 -11.85 7.86
CA LEU A 290 -3.17 -10.77 7.34
C LEU A 290 -4.51 -10.71 8.06
N ALA A 291 -5.13 -11.87 8.34
CA ALA A 291 -6.39 -11.93 9.08
C ALA A 291 -6.26 -11.30 10.48
N ALA A 292 -5.17 -11.60 11.20
CA ALA A 292 -4.91 -11.05 12.53
C ALA A 292 -4.62 -9.54 12.50
N LEU A 293 -3.73 -9.11 11.60
CA LEU A 293 -3.36 -7.69 11.47
C LEU A 293 -4.55 -6.84 11.03
N THR A 294 -5.35 -7.32 10.08
CA THR A 294 -6.56 -6.63 9.62
C THR A 294 -7.60 -6.53 10.73
N ALA A 295 -7.82 -7.59 11.50
CA ALA A 295 -8.76 -7.53 12.62
C ALA A 295 -8.35 -6.48 13.66
N LEU A 296 -7.06 -6.45 14.06
CA LEU A 296 -6.52 -5.44 14.97
C LEU A 296 -6.63 -4.02 14.39
N ARG A 297 -6.30 -3.86 13.10
CA ARG A 297 -6.41 -2.58 12.38
C ARG A 297 -7.84 -2.03 12.47
N LEU A 298 -8.83 -2.85 12.12
CA LEU A 298 -10.24 -2.45 12.09
C LEU A 298 -10.75 -2.11 13.50
N ALA A 299 -10.37 -2.90 14.52
CA ALA A 299 -10.78 -2.65 15.90
C ALA A 299 -10.24 -1.32 16.46
N LEU A 300 -9.07 -0.88 16.00
CA LEU A 300 -8.48 0.43 16.35
C LEU A 300 -9.13 1.61 15.61
N HIS A 301 -9.85 1.36 14.52
CA HIS A 301 -10.46 2.40 13.68
C HIS A 301 -11.96 2.57 13.90
N ALA A 302 -12.66 1.49 14.26
CA ALA A 302 -14.10 1.50 14.45
C ALA A 302 -14.47 0.97 15.85
N PRO A 303 -15.48 1.57 16.52
CA PRO A 303 -15.98 1.10 17.81
C PRO A 303 -16.85 -0.17 17.69
N GLY A 304 -17.06 -0.69 16.47
CA GLY A 304 -17.87 -1.87 16.19
C GLY A 304 -17.20 -3.19 16.55
N THR A 305 -17.96 -4.28 16.42
CA THR A 305 -17.43 -5.64 16.56
C THR A 305 -16.74 -6.04 15.26
N VAL A 306 -15.55 -6.60 15.37
CA VAL A 306 -14.77 -7.10 14.23
C VAL A 306 -14.66 -8.60 14.35
N ARG A 307 -15.11 -9.34 13.35
CA ARG A 307 -14.97 -10.80 13.30
C ARG A 307 -13.94 -11.11 12.21
N GLY A 308 -12.72 -11.37 12.64
CA GLY A 308 -11.63 -11.83 11.76
C GLY A 308 -11.53 -13.35 11.79
N ALA A 309 -11.38 -13.98 10.63
CA ALA A 309 -11.16 -15.42 10.51
C ALA A 309 -10.05 -15.73 9.50
N THR A 310 -9.40 -16.88 9.72
CA THR A 310 -8.35 -17.38 8.85
C THR A 310 -8.82 -18.60 8.08
N GLY A 311 -8.63 -18.61 6.77
CA GLY A 311 -8.91 -19.76 5.91
C GLY A 311 -9.19 -19.37 4.45
N ASP A 312 -9.02 -20.31 3.53
CA ASP A 312 -9.47 -20.18 2.14
C ASP A 312 -11.00 -20.04 2.14
N THR A 313 -11.53 -18.89 1.73
CA THR A 313 -12.97 -18.61 1.81
C THR A 313 -13.82 -19.47 0.87
N LEU A 314 -13.27 -19.91 -0.25
CA LEU A 314 -13.99 -20.82 -1.14
C LEU A 314 -14.05 -22.21 -0.54
N ARG A 315 -12.97 -22.75 0.05
CA ARG A 315 -12.97 -24.10 0.62
C ARG A 315 -13.48 -24.19 2.07
N ALA A 316 -13.23 -23.16 2.86
CA ALA A 316 -13.43 -23.09 4.29
C ALA A 316 -14.04 -21.73 4.66
N ASP A 317 -15.26 -21.50 4.17
CA ASP A 317 -16.07 -20.34 4.51
C ASP A 317 -16.27 -20.26 6.04
N ALA A 318 -15.72 -19.23 6.67
CA ALA A 318 -15.81 -19.05 8.12
C ALA A 318 -17.19 -18.54 8.57
N TYR A 319 -18.00 -18.03 7.64
CA TYR A 319 -19.28 -17.40 7.92
C TYR A 319 -20.44 -18.01 7.10
N PRO A 320 -20.65 -19.35 7.15
CA PRO A 320 -21.57 -20.03 6.26
C PRO A 320 -23.06 -19.72 6.51
N GLN A 321 -23.40 -19.09 7.64
CA GLN A 321 -24.76 -18.63 7.95
C GLN A 321 -24.92 -17.11 7.88
N LEU A 322 -23.86 -16.35 7.55
CA LEU A 322 -23.94 -14.90 7.49
C LEU A 322 -24.87 -14.43 6.37
N ARG A 323 -25.61 -13.37 6.69
CA ARG A 323 -26.45 -12.57 5.81
C ARG A 323 -26.02 -11.12 6.02
N ALA A 324 -25.12 -10.65 5.17
CA ALA A 324 -24.55 -9.31 5.24
C ALA A 324 -25.40 -8.33 4.41
N GLU A 325 -25.49 -7.09 4.89
CA GLU A 325 -26.12 -5.98 4.14
C GLU A 325 -25.24 -5.57 2.96
N ALA A 326 -23.91 -5.64 3.15
CA ALA A 326 -22.93 -5.38 2.10
C ALA A 326 -21.78 -6.39 2.06
N VAL A 327 -21.27 -6.67 0.85
CA VAL A 327 -20.02 -7.41 0.63
C VAL A 327 -19.08 -6.57 -0.24
N LEU A 328 -17.87 -6.30 0.25
CA LEU A 328 -16.82 -5.65 -0.54
C LEU A 328 -15.70 -6.65 -0.77
N CYS A 329 -15.21 -6.83 -1.99
CA CYS A 329 -14.15 -7.82 -2.23
C CYS A 329 -13.21 -7.40 -3.37
N HIS A 330 -11.92 -7.52 -3.11
CA HIS A 330 -10.86 -7.54 -4.11
C HIS A 330 -10.26 -8.96 -4.10
N PRO A 331 -10.87 -9.90 -4.83
CA PRO A 331 -10.44 -11.29 -4.80
C PRO A 331 -9.12 -11.49 -5.56
N PRO A 332 -8.37 -12.57 -5.28
CA PRO A 332 -7.29 -13.00 -6.15
C PRO A 332 -7.82 -13.39 -7.54
N PHE A 333 -7.11 -12.96 -8.59
CA PHE A 333 -7.51 -13.21 -9.98
C PHE A 333 -6.81 -14.42 -10.60
N ASN A 334 -7.50 -15.08 -11.53
CA ASN A 334 -7.05 -16.19 -12.35
C ASN A 334 -6.49 -17.38 -11.55
N GLU A 335 -7.03 -17.63 -10.36
CA GLU A 335 -6.66 -18.80 -9.57
C GLU A 335 -7.14 -20.06 -10.28
N ARG A 336 -6.26 -21.03 -10.49
CA ARG A 336 -6.63 -22.33 -11.09
C ARG A 336 -6.97 -23.37 -10.03
N ASN A 337 -6.46 -23.19 -8.82
CA ASN A 337 -6.58 -24.13 -7.71
C ASN A 337 -7.51 -23.58 -6.62
N TRP A 338 -8.65 -23.01 -7.01
CA TRP A 338 -9.63 -22.42 -6.08
C TRP A 338 -10.57 -23.46 -5.42
N GLY A 339 -10.44 -24.74 -5.76
CA GLY A 339 -11.26 -25.82 -5.18
C GLY A 339 -12.33 -26.37 -6.12
N HIS A 340 -12.21 -26.11 -7.43
CA HIS A 340 -13.18 -26.54 -8.46
C HIS A 340 -13.73 -27.96 -8.26
N ASP A 341 -12.86 -28.97 -8.14
CA ASP A 341 -13.30 -30.37 -8.06
C ASP A 341 -13.93 -30.71 -6.69
N GLU A 342 -13.42 -30.10 -5.62
CA GLU A 342 -13.91 -30.28 -4.24
C GLU A 342 -15.30 -29.66 -4.05
N LEU A 343 -15.58 -28.56 -4.75
CA LEU A 343 -16.77 -27.74 -4.59
C LEU A 343 -17.84 -28.02 -5.65
N ALA A 344 -17.77 -29.12 -6.42
CA ALA A 344 -18.67 -29.38 -7.55
C ALA A 344 -20.19 -29.33 -7.22
N TYR A 345 -20.56 -29.67 -5.98
CA TYR A 345 -21.95 -29.69 -5.50
C TYR A 345 -22.24 -28.63 -4.42
N ASP A 346 -21.40 -27.61 -4.32
CA ASP A 346 -21.56 -26.56 -3.31
C ASP A 346 -22.85 -25.75 -3.57
N PRO A 347 -23.67 -25.50 -2.54
CA PRO A 347 -24.95 -24.79 -2.70
C PRO A 347 -24.79 -23.32 -3.12
N ARG A 348 -23.59 -22.73 -3.05
CA ARG A 348 -23.34 -21.36 -3.51
C ARG A 348 -23.49 -21.21 -5.02
N TRP A 349 -23.44 -22.29 -5.82
CA TRP A 349 -23.50 -22.25 -7.28
C TRP A 349 -24.92 -22.10 -7.85
N GLU A 350 -25.70 -21.15 -7.33
CA GLU A 350 -27.10 -20.91 -7.71
C GLU A 350 -27.25 -20.46 -9.19
N TYR A 351 -26.23 -19.79 -9.73
CA TYR A 351 -26.22 -19.22 -11.08
C TYR A 351 -25.49 -20.12 -12.09
N GLY A 352 -25.00 -21.28 -11.63
CA GLY A 352 -24.27 -22.26 -12.43
C GLY A 352 -22.87 -22.52 -11.88
N PHE A 353 -22.35 -23.70 -12.16
CA PHE A 353 -21.04 -24.14 -11.69
C PHE A 353 -19.90 -23.40 -12.42
N PRO A 354 -19.03 -22.65 -11.70
CA PRO A 354 -17.90 -21.94 -12.32
C PRO A 354 -16.91 -22.90 -12.96
N ALA A 355 -16.43 -22.56 -14.16
CA ALA A 355 -15.36 -23.31 -14.80
C ALA A 355 -14.03 -23.13 -14.04
N ARG A 356 -13.10 -24.07 -14.21
CA ARG A 356 -11.80 -24.07 -13.49
C ARG A 356 -10.99 -22.77 -13.68
N ASN A 357 -11.14 -22.10 -14.82
CA ASN A 357 -10.47 -20.84 -15.16
C ASN A 357 -11.31 -19.58 -14.86
N GLU A 358 -12.42 -19.71 -14.14
CA GLU A 358 -13.36 -18.64 -13.78
C GLU A 358 -13.48 -18.54 -12.25
N SER A 359 -12.36 -18.46 -11.53
CA SER A 359 -12.36 -18.32 -10.06
C SER A 359 -13.13 -17.08 -9.61
N GLU A 360 -13.11 -16.02 -10.41
CA GLU A 360 -13.82 -14.77 -10.14
C GLU A 360 -15.34 -14.96 -10.12
N LEU A 361 -15.88 -15.86 -10.96
CA LEU A 361 -17.31 -16.19 -10.92
C LEU A 361 -17.68 -17.07 -9.71
N ALA A 362 -16.71 -17.79 -9.12
CA ALA A 362 -16.89 -18.44 -7.83
C ALA A 362 -16.97 -17.40 -6.70
N TRP A 363 -16.10 -16.39 -6.71
CA TRP A 363 -16.14 -15.27 -5.76
C TRP A 363 -17.44 -14.44 -5.85
N VAL A 364 -17.93 -14.15 -7.06
CA VAL A 364 -19.22 -13.49 -7.28
C VAL A 364 -20.37 -14.26 -6.62
N GLN A 365 -20.42 -15.57 -6.84
CA GLN A 365 -21.49 -16.40 -6.29
C GLN A 365 -21.35 -16.58 -4.77
N HIS A 366 -20.13 -16.65 -4.23
CA HIS A 366 -19.91 -16.61 -2.79
C HIS A 366 -20.43 -15.31 -2.18
N ALA A 367 -20.12 -14.14 -2.76
CA ALA A 367 -20.62 -12.86 -2.28
C ALA A 367 -22.15 -12.82 -2.27
N LEU A 368 -22.80 -13.21 -3.38
CA LEU A 368 -24.27 -13.31 -3.46
C LEU A 368 -24.86 -14.26 -2.42
N ALA A 369 -24.23 -15.41 -2.19
CA ALA A 369 -24.70 -16.38 -1.20
C ALA A 369 -24.63 -15.86 0.24
N ARG A 370 -23.78 -14.87 0.53
CA ARG A 370 -23.60 -14.25 1.86
C ARG A 370 -24.38 -12.96 2.05
N LEU A 371 -24.97 -12.41 1.00
CA LEU A 371 -25.86 -11.25 1.12
C LEU A 371 -27.21 -11.66 1.73
N GLU A 372 -27.82 -10.73 2.48
CA GLU A 372 -29.26 -10.73 2.70
C GLU A 372 -30.02 -10.33 1.43
N ASP A 373 -31.31 -10.62 1.35
CA ASP A 373 -32.13 -10.20 0.20
C ASP A 373 -32.12 -8.67 0.11
N GLY A 374 -31.89 -8.12 -1.09
CA GLY A 374 -31.71 -6.67 -1.29
C GLY A 374 -30.30 -6.14 -1.00
N GLY A 375 -29.46 -6.92 -0.30
CA GLY A 375 -28.08 -6.56 0.03
C GLY A 375 -27.20 -6.36 -1.21
N THR A 376 -26.16 -5.53 -1.11
CA THR A 376 -25.32 -5.11 -2.24
C THR A 376 -23.89 -5.64 -2.12
N ALA A 377 -23.34 -6.23 -3.19
CA ALA A 377 -21.94 -6.62 -3.26
C ALA A 377 -21.20 -5.80 -4.31
N VAL A 378 -19.98 -5.36 -4.01
CA VAL A 378 -19.10 -4.66 -4.95
C VAL A 378 -17.79 -5.42 -5.04
N LEU A 379 -17.49 -5.95 -6.24
CA LEU A 379 -16.32 -6.76 -6.49
C LEU A 379 -15.42 -6.10 -7.53
N LEU A 380 -14.11 -6.08 -7.26
CA LEU A 380 -13.11 -5.77 -8.28
C LEU A 380 -12.88 -7.02 -9.13
N MET A 381 -12.96 -6.88 -10.45
CA MET A 381 -12.99 -7.99 -11.40
C MET A 381 -12.05 -7.72 -12.59
N PRO A 382 -11.39 -8.73 -13.15
CA PRO A 382 -10.67 -8.58 -14.41
C PRO A 382 -11.66 -8.43 -15.57
N PRO A 383 -11.34 -7.65 -16.63
CA PRO A 383 -12.23 -7.45 -17.78
C PRO A 383 -12.68 -8.75 -18.44
N ALA A 384 -11.80 -9.75 -18.43
CA ALA A 384 -12.08 -11.04 -19.04
C ALA A 384 -13.28 -11.77 -18.41
N ALA A 385 -13.61 -11.53 -17.13
CA ALA A 385 -14.80 -12.11 -16.50
C ALA A 385 -16.11 -11.66 -17.21
N ALA A 386 -16.10 -10.47 -17.83
CA ALA A 386 -17.25 -9.90 -18.53
C ALA A 386 -17.51 -10.52 -19.91
N SER A 387 -16.51 -11.13 -20.56
CA SER A 387 -16.63 -11.58 -21.96
C SER A 387 -16.23 -13.03 -22.21
N ARG A 388 -15.46 -13.66 -21.31
CA ARG A 388 -15.00 -15.06 -21.50
C ARG A 388 -16.18 -16.02 -21.74
N ARG A 389 -16.07 -16.84 -22.78
CA ARG A 389 -17.11 -17.81 -23.17
C ARG A 389 -17.42 -18.85 -22.09
N SER A 390 -16.41 -19.26 -21.30
CA SER A 390 -16.56 -20.21 -20.18
C SER A 390 -17.52 -19.71 -19.11
N GLY A 391 -17.56 -18.40 -18.87
CA GLY A 391 -18.47 -17.74 -17.92
C GLY A 391 -19.87 -17.40 -18.45
N ARG A 392 -20.13 -17.58 -19.76
CA ARG A 392 -21.36 -17.11 -20.44
C ARG A 392 -22.64 -17.50 -19.69
N ARG A 393 -22.73 -18.77 -19.29
CA ARG A 393 -23.95 -19.33 -18.69
C ARG A 393 -24.27 -18.68 -17.34
N ILE A 394 -23.25 -18.42 -16.53
CA ILE A 394 -23.38 -17.75 -15.24
C ILE A 394 -23.75 -16.28 -15.44
N ARG A 395 -23.08 -15.58 -16.36
CA ARG A 395 -23.45 -14.18 -16.69
C ARG A 395 -24.91 -14.05 -17.15
N ALA A 396 -25.34 -14.96 -18.03
CA ALA A 396 -26.74 -14.98 -18.49
C ALA A 396 -27.72 -15.17 -17.34
N ASP A 397 -27.41 -16.04 -16.37
CA ASP A 397 -28.29 -16.29 -15.23
C ASP A 397 -28.27 -15.13 -14.22
N LEU A 398 -27.10 -14.53 -13.97
CA LEU A 398 -26.96 -13.32 -13.16
C LEU A 398 -27.82 -12.17 -13.72
N LEU A 399 -27.85 -11.99 -15.04
CA LEU A 399 -28.69 -10.99 -15.69
C LEU A 399 -30.18 -11.34 -15.60
N ARG A 400 -30.56 -12.57 -15.94
CA ARG A 400 -31.98 -13.01 -15.93
C ARG A 400 -32.63 -12.88 -14.56
N ARG A 401 -31.86 -13.09 -13.49
CA ARG A 401 -32.33 -12.94 -12.11
C ARG A 401 -32.18 -11.52 -11.56
N GLY A 402 -31.62 -10.59 -12.33
CA GLY A 402 -31.37 -9.21 -11.88
C GLY A 402 -30.30 -9.10 -10.79
N ALA A 403 -29.44 -10.11 -10.64
CA ALA A 403 -28.41 -10.16 -9.61
C ALA A 403 -27.22 -9.27 -9.92
N LEU A 404 -26.85 -9.12 -11.20
CA LEU A 404 -25.82 -8.17 -11.64
C LEU A 404 -26.49 -6.84 -12.03
N ARG A 405 -26.07 -5.76 -11.37
CA ARG A 405 -26.71 -4.43 -11.46
C ARG A 405 -25.87 -3.43 -12.25
N ALA A 406 -24.55 -3.48 -12.12
CA ALA A 406 -23.66 -2.63 -12.91
C ALA A 406 -22.32 -3.32 -13.24
N VAL A 407 -21.76 -2.98 -14.40
CA VAL A 407 -20.35 -3.23 -14.74
C VAL A 407 -19.71 -1.89 -15.09
N ILE A 408 -18.69 -1.51 -14.32
CA ILE A 408 -18.00 -0.23 -14.44
C ILE A 408 -16.55 -0.49 -14.82
N ALA A 409 -16.12 -0.10 -16.02
CA ALA A 409 -14.71 -0.17 -16.41
C ALA A 409 -13.94 1.00 -15.77
N LEU A 410 -12.87 0.67 -15.03
CA LEU A 410 -12.00 1.65 -14.40
C LEU A 410 -10.86 2.05 -15.35
N PRO A 411 -10.29 3.25 -15.18
CA PRO A 411 -9.02 3.60 -15.81
C PRO A 411 -7.90 2.59 -15.57
N VAL A 412 -7.04 2.43 -16.57
CA VAL A 412 -5.73 1.79 -16.37
C VAL A 412 -4.98 2.54 -15.25
N GLY A 413 -4.34 1.80 -14.35
CA GLY A 413 -3.65 2.38 -13.19
C GLY A 413 -4.54 2.56 -11.94
N ALA A 414 -5.82 2.20 -11.99
CA ALA A 414 -6.73 2.31 -10.83
C ALA A 414 -6.42 1.32 -9.69
N ALA A 415 -5.96 0.10 -10.00
CA ALA A 415 -5.58 -0.88 -8.98
C ALA A 415 -4.61 -1.94 -9.53
N PRO A 416 -3.87 -2.66 -8.66
CA PRO A 416 -3.07 -3.80 -9.09
C PRO A 416 -3.93 -4.92 -9.69
N PRO A 417 -3.52 -5.54 -10.81
CA PRO A 417 -2.39 -5.17 -11.66
C PRO A 417 -2.66 -3.88 -12.46
N TYR A 418 -1.80 -2.87 -12.27
CA TYR A 418 -2.01 -1.49 -12.75
C TYR A 418 -2.02 -1.31 -14.27
N ASN A 419 -1.64 -2.33 -15.04
CA ASN A 419 -1.62 -2.29 -16.50
C ASN A 419 -2.92 -2.81 -17.14
N ILE A 420 -3.93 -3.15 -16.34
CA ILE A 420 -5.21 -3.67 -16.81
C ILE A 420 -6.33 -2.70 -16.38
N PRO A 421 -7.27 -2.33 -17.27
CA PRO A 421 -8.43 -1.52 -16.91
C PRO A 421 -9.46 -2.40 -16.19
N LEU A 422 -9.25 -2.67 -14.90
CA LEU A 422 -10.12 -3.55 -14.10
C LEU A 422 -11.57 -3.04 -14.06
N HIS A 423 -12.52 -3.94 -13.81
CA HIS A 423 -13.94 -3.59 -13.70
C HIS A 423 -14.40 -3.64 -12.24
N LEU A 424 -15.33 -2.78 -11.86
CA LEU A 424 -16.18 -3.00 -10.68
C LEU A 424 -17.49 -3.66 -11.13
N TRP A 425 -17.86 -4.75 -10.45
CA TRP A 425 -19.16 -5.37 -10.58
C TRP A 425 -19.99 -5.02 -9.36
N VAL A 426 -21.14 -4.39 -9.57
CA VAL A 426 -22.12 -4.14 -8.52
C VAL A 426 -23.22 -5.18 -8.65
N LEU A 427 -23.42 -5.96 -7.60
CA LEU A 427 -24.41 -7.03 -7.53
C LEU A 427 -25.41 -6.75 -6.43
N ARG A 428 -26.64 -7.27 -6.59
CA ARG A 428 -27.67 -7.23 -5.56
C ARG A 428 -28.31 -8.60 -5.44
N ARG A 429 -28.50 -9.10 -4.22
CA ARG A 429 -29.27 -10.33 -4.03
C ARG A 429 -30.73 -10.04 -4.35
N PRO A 430 -31.36 -10.71 -5.34
CA PRO A 430 -32.70 -10.35 -5.76
C PRO A 430 -33.73 -10.55 -4.64
N GLU A 431 -34.54 -9.53 -4.35
CA GLU A 431 -35.75 -9.70 -3.56
C GLU A 431 -36.79 -10.45 -4.39
N LYS A 432 -37.66 -11.24 -3.74
CA LYS A 432 -38.72 -11.95 -4.45
C LYS A 432 -39.64 -10.94 -5.15
N ALA A 433 -39.50 -10.87 -6.48
CA ALA A 433 -40.31 -10.13 -7.44
C ALA A 433 -39.88 -8.70 -7.84
N ASP A 434 -38.59 -8.35 -7.82
CA ASP A 434 -38.14 -7.12 -8.47
C ASP A 434 -37.63 -7.40 -9.90
N THR A 435 -38.47 -7.11 -10.90
CA THR A 435 -38.14 -7.27 -12.33
C THR A 435 -37.52 -5.98 -12.84
N GLN A 436 -36.25 -5.74 -12.49
CA GLN A 436 -35.47 -4.66 -13.09
C GLN A 436 -34.72 -5.20 -14.32
N PRO A 437 -35.13 -4.82 -15.56
CA PRO A 437 -34.67 -5.51 -16.76
C PRO A 437 -33.40 -4.89 -17.36
N GLY A 438 -32.68 -4.04 -16.64
CA GLY A 438 -31.53 -3.29 -17.18
C GLY A 438 -30.24 -3.52 -16.40
N LEU A 439 -29.11 -3.52 -17.12
CA LEU A 439 -27.76 -3.46 -16.57
C LEU A 439 -27.18 -2.07 -16.79
N LEU A 440 -26.61 -1.44 -15.77
CA LEU A 440 -25.83 -0.22 -15.94
C LEU A 440 -24.43 -0.56 -16.44
N LEU A 441 -24.03 0.04 -17.56
CA LEU A 441 -22.66 -0.02 -18.06
C LEU A 441 -22.04 1.37 -17.97
N VAL A 442 -20.83 1.45 -17.41
CA VAL A 442 -20.07 2.69 -17.28
C VAL A 442 -18.64 2.45 -17.73
N ASP A 443 -18.08 3.37 -18.52
CA ASP A 443 -16.66 3.40 -18.86
C ASP A 443 -16.02 4.68 -18.33
N ALA A 444 -15.29 4.54 -17.23
CA ALA A 444 -14.54 5.62 -16.62
C ALA A 444 -13.11 5.73 -17.20
N GLY A 445 -12.76 4.95 -18.24
CA GLY A 445 -11.42 4.85 -18.81
C GLY A 445 -10.84 6.19 -19.29
N GLN A 446 -11.70 7.12 -19.72
CA GLN A 446 -11.32 8.47 -20.15
C GLN A 446 -10.67 9.33 -19.03
N PHE A 447 -10.83 8.94 -17.76
CA PHE A 447 -10.24 9.65 -16.62
C PHE A 447 -8.85 9.09 -16.22
N ALA A 448 -8.22 8.31 -17.09
CA ALA A 448 -6.81 7.96 -16.95
C ALA A 448 -5.95 9.23 -17.10
N THR A 449 -5.03 9.47 -16.16
CA THR A 449 -4.02 10.51 -16.33
C THR A 449 -2.76 9.94 -16.98
N GLU A 450 -2.10 10.73 -17.83
CA GLU A 450 -0.83 10.33 -18.43
C GLU A 450 0.29 10.40 -17.38
N GLY A 451 0.73 9.24 -16.87
CA GLY A 451 1.84 9.14 -15.91
C GLY A 451 1.65 8.02 -14.88
N ARG A 452 2.50 7.97 -13.85
CA ARG A 452 2.35 7.02 -12.72
C ARG A 452 1.51 7.58 -11.55
N GLY A 453 0.79 8.68 -11.77
CA GLY A 453 -0.01 9.37 -10.74
C GLY A 453 -1.34 8.72 -10.39
N GLY A 454 -1.71 7.60 -11.03
CA GLY A 454 -3.05 7.02 -10.91
C GLY A 454 -4.11 7.82 -11.68
N PRO A 455 -5.36 7.35 -11.75
CA PRO A 455 -6.43 8.09 -12.43
C PRO A 455 -6.83 9.36 -11.69
N ASP A 456 -7.57 10.24 -12.37
CA ASP A 456 -8.29 11.33 -11.70
C ASP A 456 -9.44 10.73 -10.88
N TRP A 457 -9.13 10.33 -9.64
CA TRP A 457 -10.08 9.66 -8.76
C TRP A 457 -11.31 10.50 -8.45
N ARG A 458 -11.19 11.83 -8.46
CA ARG A 458 -12.34 12.70 -8.24
C ARG A 458 -13.29 12.60 -9.43
N ALA A 459 -12.78 12.75 -10.66
CA ALA A 459 -13.58 12.62 -11.86
C ALA A 459 -14.18 11.21 -12.02
N VAL A 460 -13.40 10.16 -11.73
CA VAL A 460 -13.88 8.77 -11.71
C VAL A 460 -15.04 8.61 -10.72
N ARG A 461 -14.85 9.06 -9.47
CA ARG A 461 -15.87 8.92 -8.43
C ARG A 461 -17.15 9.68 -8.78
N ASP A 462 -17.02 10.93 -9.22
CA ASP A 462 -18.16 11.77 -9.60
C ASP A 462 -18.93 11.12 -10.75
N ALA A 463 -18.26 10.74 -11.84
CA ALA A 463 -18.90 10.11 -12.99
C ALA A 463 -19.59 8.78 -12.66
N VAL A 464 -18.92 7.91 -11.89
CA VAL A 464 -19.48 6.60 -11.50
C VAL A 464 -20.69 6.76 -10.58
N LEU A 465 -20.63 7.65 -9.58
CA LEU A 465 -21.74 7.84 -8.65
C LEU A 465 -22.90 8.61 -9.25
N ASP A 466 -22.65 9.55 -10.16
CA ASP A 466 -23.68 10.27 -10.91
C ASP A 466 -24.42 9.37 -11.90
N ALA A 467 -23.78 8.31 -12.41
CA ALA A 467 -24.45 7.26 -13.16
C ALA A 467 -25.19 6.25 -12.25
N TRP A 468 -24.55 5.82 -11.16
CA TRP A 468 -25.07 4.78 -10.26
C TRP A 468 -26.30 5.23 -9.48
N ARG A 469 -26.28 6.41 -8.84
CA ARG A 469 -27.35 6.83 -7.90
C ARG A 469 -28.72 7.04 -8.57
N PRO A 470 -28.82 7.60 -9.80
CA PRO A 470 -30.09 7.65 -10.52
C PRO A 470 -30.54 6.24 -10.94
N PHE A 471 -29.62 5.43 -11.46
CA PHE A 471 -29.93 4.07 -11.89
C PHE A 471 -30.41 3.17 -10.74
N ASP A 472 -29.76 3.22 -9.58
CA ASP A 472 -30.13 2.43 -8.40
C ASP A 472 -31.54 2.77 -7.91
N ARG A 473 -31.94 4.05 -8.01
CA ARG A 473 -33.28 4.51 -7.61
C ARG A 473 -34.37 4.24 -8.64
N ALA A 474 -34.06 4.39 -9.94
CA ALA A 474 -35.07 4.41 -11.00
C ALA A 474 -35.00 3.19 -11.95
N GLY A 475 -33.98 2.35 -11.84
CA GLY A 475 -33.73 1.20 -12.72
C GLY A 475 -33.32 1.56 -14.15
N ARG A 476 -33.10 2.85 -14.45
CA ARG A 476 -32.77 3.37 -15.78
C ARG A 476 -31.87 4.60 -15.68
N LEU A 477 -31.04 4.78 -16.70
CA LEU A 477 -30.20 5.96 -16.90
C LEU A 477 -30.25 6.34 -18.38
N ASP A 478 -30.48 7.61 -18.67
CA ASP A 478 -30.39 8.13 -20.03
C ASP A 478 -28.95 8.01 -20.54
N GLU A 479 -28.80 7.74 -21.83
CA GLU A 479 -27.50 7.50 -22.45
C GLU A 479 -26.60 8.74 -22.36
N GLN A 480 -25.36 8.51 -21.93
CA GLN A 480 -24.26 9.47 -21.90
C GLN A 480 -23.17 8.89 -22.82
N PRO A 481 -23.05 9.36 -24.08
CA PRO A 481 -22.13 8.80 -25.06
C PRO A 481 -20.69 8.67 -24.54
N GLY A 482 -20.06 7.53 -24.80
CA GLY A 482 -18.72 7.20 -24.31
C GLY A 482 -18.57 6.99 -22.80
N LEU A 483 -19.60 7.26 -21.99
CA LEU A 483 -19.49 7.25 -20.52
C LEU A 483 -20.41 6.24 -19.84
N ALA A 484 -21.73 6.32 -20.04
CA ALA A 484 -22.67 5.48 -19.30
C ALA A 484 -23.99 5.27 -20.02
N ARG A 485 -24.61 4.09 -19.85
CA ARG A 485 -26.00 3.83 -20.26
C ARG A 485 -26.59 2.66 -19.48
N SER A 486 -27.91 2.63 -19.33
CA SER A 486 -28.61 1.39 -18.97
C SER A 486 -28.94 0.57 -20.23
N VAL A 487 -28.57 -0.70 -20.26
CA VAL A 487 -28.85 -1.64 -21.37
C VAL A 487 -29.89 -2.66 -20.95
N PRO A 488 -30.97 -2.87 -21.72
CA PRO A 488 -31.93 -3.95 -21.47
C PRO A 488 -31.25 -5.33 -21.48
N VAL A 489 -31.58 -6.19 -20.52
CA VAL A 489 -31.06 -7.55 -20.39
C VAL A 489 -31.28 -8.37 -21.65
N ILE A 490 -32.41 -8.18 -22.34
CA ILE A 490 -32.70 -8.89 -23.59
C ILE A 490 -31.65 -8.62 -24.68
N ASP A 491 -31.10 -7.41 -24.72
CA ASP A 491 -30.08 -7.00 -25.70
C ASP A 491 -28.69 -7.56 -25.36
N LEU A 492 -28.48 -7.98 -24.10
CA LEU A 492 -27.24 -8.57 -23.60
C LEU A 492 -27.24 -10.10 -23.66
N LEU A 493 -28.40 -10.74 -23.87
CA LEU A 493 -28.53 -12.20 -23.88
C LEU A 493 -28.25 -12.80 -25.27
N ASP A 494 -27.10 -12.43 -25.85
CA ASP A 494 -26.62 -12.96 -27.13
C ASP A 494 -25.78 -14.26 -26.97
N ASP A 495 -25.04 -14.62 -28.02
CA ASP A 495 -24.19 -15.82 -28.02
C ASP A 495 -22.92 -15.73 -27.17
N ASP A 496 -22.48 -14.52 -26.84
CA ASP A 496 -21.29 -14.26 -26.03
C ASP A 496 -21.64 -13.83 -24.59
N VAL A 497 -22.79 -13.19 -24.41
CA VAL A 497 -23.22 -12.48 -23.20
C VAL A 497 -22.08 -11.61 -22.70
N ASP A 498 -21.54 -10.78 -23.60
CA ASP A 498 -20.42 -9.89 -23.30
C ASP A 498 -20.94 -8.69 -22.53
N LEU A 499 -20.37 -8.41 -21.36
CA LEU A 499 -20.78 -7.32 -20.47
C LEU A 499 -19.72 -6.22 -20.37
N ALA A 500 -18.72 -6.21 -21.25
CA ALA A 500 -17.70 -5.17 -21.26
C ALA A 500 -18.32 -3.83 -21.70
N PRO A 501 -18.21 -2.75 -20.90
CA PRO A 501 -18.79 -1.44 -21.23
C PRO A 501 -18.42 -0.94 -22.64
N ALA A 502 -17.15 -1.10 -23.03
CA ALA A 502 -16.63 -0.69 -24.34
C ALA A 502 -17.35 -1.32 -25.56
N ARG A 503 -18.05 -2.46 -25.40
CA ARG A 503 -18.80 -3.10 -26.50
C ARG A 503 -20.19 -2.52 -26.69
N HIS A 504 -20.73 -1.84 -25.67
CA HIS A 504 -22.14 -1.43 -25.61
C HIS A 504 -22.33 0.08 -25.52
N LEU A 505 -21.29 0.81 -25.12
CA LEU A 505 -21.30 2.26 -25.14
C LEU A 505 -21.05 2.77 -26.56
N PRO A 506 -21.90 3.67 -27.08
CA PRO A 506 -21.58 4.34 -28.33
C PRO A 506 -20.31 5.19 -28.15
N PRO A 507 -19.50 5.37 -29.20
CA PRO A 507 -18.35 6.25 -29.15
C PRO A 507 -18.78 7.65 -28.70
N ALA A 508 -17.88 8.37 -28.01
CA ALA A 508 -18.11 9.76 -27.64
C ALA A 508 -18.47 10.58 -28.89
N THR A 509 -19.37 11.56 -28.77
CA THR A 509 -19.93 12.30 -29.89
C THR A 509 -18.85 12.90 -30.81
N ALA A 510 -18.94 12.59 -32.12
CA ALA A 510 -18.02 12.98 -33.18
C ALA A 510 -17.66 14.47 -33.25
N ALA A 511 -18.62 15.34 -32.87
CA ALA A 511 -18.45 16.79 -32.90
C ALA A 511 -17.38 17.28 -31.92
N ASP A 512 -17.28 16.66 -30.74
CA ASP A 512 -16.28 17.02 -29.74
C ASP A 512 -14.89 16.52 -30.15
N GLY A 513 -14.80 15.39 -30.87
CA GLY A 513 -13.54 14.79 -31.32
C GLY A 513 -12.79 15.65 -32.34
N ALA A 514 -13.49 16.17 -33.36
CA ALA A 514 -12.86 16.99 -34.40
C ALA A 514 -12.40 18.36 -33.87
N GLU A 515 -13.18 19.00 -33.00
CA GLU A 515 -12.79 20.25 -32.34
C GLU A 515 -11.62 20.04 -31.37
N GLN A 516 -11.63 18.95 -30.59
CA GLN A 516 -10.52 18.60 -29.71
C GLN A 516 -9.24 18.31 -30.50
N LEU A 517 -9.31 17.55 -31.60
CA LEU A 517 -8.17 17.29 -32.47
C LEU A 517 -7.59 18.58 -33.07
N THR A 518 -8.47 19.49 -33.49
CA THR A 518 -8.07 20.82 -33.98
C THR A 518 -7.34 21.61 -32.89
N ALA A 519 -7.89 21.63 -31.67
CA ALA A 519 -7.27 22.31 -30.54
C ALA A 519 -5.91 21.69 -30.14
N VAL A 520 -5.78 20.36 -30.15
CA VAL A 520 -4.51 19.66 -29.88
C VAL A 520 -3.49 19.99 -30.97
N ARG A 521 -3.90 20.01 -32.24
CA ARG A 521 -3.04 20.41 -33.37
C ARG A 521 -2.54 21.84 -33.25
N GLU A 522 -3.40 22.79 -32.88
CA GLU A 522 -3.02 24.19 -32.67
C GLU A 522 -2.01 24.33 -31.53
N ARG A 523 -2.28 23.71 -30.37
CA ARG A 523 -1.35 23.70 -29.23
C ARG A 523 -0.01 23.05 -29.56
N LEU A 524 -0.02 21.97 -30.36
CA LEU A 524 1.19 21.35 -30.85
C LEU A 524 1.99 22.32 -31.73
N GLY A 525 1.31 23.03 -32.65
CA GLY A 525 1.92 24.05 -33.50
C GLY A 525 2.55 25.20 -32.70
N ASP A 526 1.85 25.73 -31.70
CA ASP A 526 2.38 26.73 -30.78
C ASP A 526 3.61 26.21 -30.01
N THR A 527 3.52 24.99 -29.48
CA THR A 527 4.61 24.38 -28.71
C THR A 527 5.84 24.11 -29.58
N LEU A 528 5.67 23.66 -30.82
CA LEU A 528 6.78 23.45 -31.76
C LEU A 528 7.47 24.76 -32.13
N ARG A 529 6.72 25.86 -32.29
CA ARG A 529 7.29 27.21 -32.48
C ARG A 529 8.09 27.65 -31.25
N LEU A 530 7.57 27.40 -30.05
CA LEU A 530 8.29 27.68 -28.80
C LEU A 530 9.58 26.86 -28.69
N VAL A 531 9.55 25.56 -28.98
CA VAL A 531 10.74 24.70 -29.03
C VAL A 531 11.79 25.26 -29.99
N GLY A 532 11.37 25.71 -31.18
CA GLY A 532 12.27 26.38 -32.13
C GLY A 532 12.93 27.63 -31.54
N GLY A 533 12.17 28.48 -30.84
CA GLY A 533 12.70 29.68 -30.18
C GLY A 533 13.61 29.41 -28.98
N LEU A 534 13.42 28.28 -28.28
CA LEU A 534 14.21 27.85 -27.12
C LEU A 534 15.44 27.00 -27.50
N THR A 535 15.60 26.67 -28.78
CA THR A 535 16.69 25.79 -29.24
C THR A 535 18.05 26.37 -28.86
N PRO A 536 18.92 25.60 -28.16
CA PRO A 536 20.23 26.10 -27.76
C PRO A 536 21.06 26.51 -28.98
N PRO A 537 21.77 27.64 -28.92
CA PRO A 537 22.65 28.04 -30.01
C PRO A 537 23.79 27.03 -30.17
N PRO A 538 24.40 26.95 -31.38
CA PRO A 538 25.59 26.11 -31.58
C PRO A 538 26.68 26.49 -30.58
N ALA A 539 27.29 25.46 -29.97
CA ALA A 539 28.35 25.64 -28.98
C ALA A 539 29.72 25.62 -29.66
N ASP A 540 30.55 26.61 -29.35
CA ASP A 540 31.95 26.60 -29.74
C ASP A 540 32.75 25.64 -28.85
N ALA A 541 33.68 24.90 -29.44
CA ALA A 541 34.53 23.98 -28.71
C ALA A 541 35.48 24.75 -27.77
N ALA A 542 35.30 24.58 -26.46
CA ALA A 542 36.17 25.13 -25.44
C ALA A 542 37.03 24.04 -24.77
N GLN A 543 38.21 24.42 -24.26
CA GLN A 543 39.03 23.50 -23.48
C GLN A 543 38.34 23.17 -22.14
N PRO A 544 38.44 21.93 -21.63
CA PRO A 544 37.85 21.56 -20.34
C PRO A 544 38.46 22.39 -19.21
N ALA A 545 37.63 23.18 -18.55
CA ALA A 545 38.07 23.99 -17.42
C ALA A 545 38.42 23.10 -16.22
N ARG A 546 39.56 23.38 -15.56
CA ARG A 546 39.97 22.70 -14.32
C ARG A 546 39.62 23.58 -13.13
N TRP A 547 38.44 23.36 -12.56
CA TRP A 547 38.00 24.12 -11.38
C TRP A 547 38.27 23.35 -10.09
N PRO A 548 38.56 24.06 -8.98
CA PRO A 548 38.44 23.49 -7.65
C PRO A 548 37.00 23.02 -7.42
N LEU A 549 36.81 21.76 -7.06
CA LEU A 549 35.50 21.18 -6.79
C LEU A 549 35.18 21.24 -5.29
N THR A 550 33.88 21.31 -4.98
CA THR A 550 33.35 21.10 -3.64
C THR A 550 32.18 20.13 -3.70
N THR A 551 31.87 19.46 -2.59
CA THR A 551 30.74 18.52 -2.52
C THR A 551 29.50 19.17 -1.94
N VAL A 552 28.32 18.66 -2.31
CA VAL A 552 27.04 19.04 -1.66
C VAL A 552 27.12 18.85 -0.14
N GLY A 553 27.79 17.78 0.33
CA GLY A 553 28.00 17.54 1.76
C GLY A 553 28.92 18.55 2.46
N GLU A 554 29.85 19.18 1.74
CA GLU A 554 30.66 20.31 2.25
C GLU A 554 29.86 21.59 2.30
N LEU A 555 29.10 21.90 1.25
CA LEU A 555 28.24 23.08 1.20
C LEU A 555 27.17 23.04 2.29
N ALA A 556 26.57 21.87 2.54
CA ALA A 556 25.62 21.68 3.63
C ALA A 556 26.24 21.92 5.01
N ARG A 557 27.48 21.44 5.23
CA ARG A 557 28.22 21.69 6.48
C ARG A 557 28.64 23.15 6.64
N GLY A 558 28.93 23.83 5.54
CA GLY A 558 29.26 25.24 5.50
C GLY A 558 28.06 26.18 5.57
N GLY A 559 26.83 25.65 5.58
CA GLY A 559 25.59 26.44 5.62
C GLY A 559 25.18 27.07 4.29
N ALA A 560 25.88 26.80 3.18
CA ALA A 560 25.55 27.33 1.86
C ALA A 560 24.31 26.69 1.22
N LEU A 561 23.87 25.55 1.76
CA LEU A 561 22.58 24.94 1.44
C LEU A 561 22.08 24.11 2.62
N VAL A 562 20.79 23.84 2.66
CA VAL A 562 20.14 22.91 3.59
C VAL A 562 19.71 21.65 2.84
N LEU A 563 19.97 20.48 3.43
CA LEU A 563 19.56 19.20 2.88
C LEU A 563 18.39 18.64 3.71
N ARG A 564 17.32 18.24 3.03
CA ARG A 564 16.15 17.57 3.60
C ARG A 564 15.82 16.33 2.77
N THR A 565 15.39 15.27 3.42
CA THR A 565 14.96 14.04 2.75
C THR A 565 13.45 13.96 2.82
N GLY A 566 12.80 13.53 1.74
CA GLY A 566 11.36 13.34 1.71
C GLY A 566 10.90 12.24 2.66
N GLY A 567 9.72 12.44 3.23
CA GLY A 567 9.16 11.60 4.30
C GLY A 567 8.05 10.66 3.82
N ASN A 568 7.56 9.84 4.76
CA ASN A 568 6.47 8.87 4.53
C ASN A 568 5.09 9.40 4.99
N GLY A 569 4.99 10.64 5.49
CA GLY A 569 3.74 11.20 5.98
C GLY A 569 3.73 12.74 5.93
N GLY A 570 2.51 13.29 5.90
CA GLY A 570 2.26 14.73 5.88
C GLY A 570 0.78 15.05 6.09
N HIS A 571 0.38 16.32 6.06
CA HIS A 571 -1.04 16.67 6.17
C HIS A 571 -1.75 16.30 4.85
N ALA A 572 -2.87 15.56 4.91
CA ALA A 572 -3.58 15.03 3.73
C ALA A 572 -4.33 16.07 2.86
N ARG A 573 -3.85 17.31 2.86
CA ARG A 573 -4.37 18.40 2.02
C ARG A 573 -3.31 19.04 1.14
N VAL A 574 -2.08 18.53 1.17
CA VAL A 574 -0.97 19.08 0.39
C VAL A 574 -0.53 18.06 -0.68
N PRO A 575 -0.55 18.43 -1.98
CA PRO A 575 -0.04 17.57 -3.05
C PRO A 575 1.41 17.15 -2.80
N VAL A 576 1.76 15.91 -3.14
CA VAL A 576 3.07 15.35 -2.85
C VAL A 576 3.85 15.22 -4.15
N LEU A 577 5.06 15.78 -4.17
CA LEU A 577 5.96 15.64 -5.30
C LEU A 577 6.62 14.26 -5.25
N THR A 578 6.38 13.43 -6.25
CA THR A 578 6.92 12.07 -6.33
C THR A 578 8.22 12.00 -7.15
N ASP A 579 8.95 10.89 -7.04
CA ASP A 579 10.10 10.60 -7.91
C ASP A 579 9.70 10.57 -9.39
N SER A 580 8.53 10.00 -9.70
CA SER A 580 7.96 10.05 -11.04
C SER A 580 7.73 11.48 -11.52
N ASP A 581 7.22 12.37 -10.67
CA ASP A 581 6.97 13.77 -11.05
C ASP A 581 8.26 14.53 -11.34
N VAL A 582 9.31 14.26 -10.57
CA VAL A 582 10.63 14.84 -10.80
C VAL A 582 11.24 14.33 -12.10
N LEU A 583 11.10 13.03 -12.40
CA LEU A 583 11.60 12.43 -13.63
C LEU A 583 10.82 12.89 -14.88
N ALA A 584 9.50 12.98 -14.80
CA ALA A 584 8.63 13.36 -15.90
C ALA A 584 8.51 14.90 -16.06
N GLY A 585 8.84 15.66 -15.02
CA GLY A 585 8.65 17.11 -14.96
C GLY A 585 7.18 17.54 -14.87
N THR A 586 6.31 16.69 -14.29
CA THR A 586 4.86 16.91 -14.12
C THR A 586 4.54 17.66 -12.82
N GLU A 587 3.30 18.05 -12.61
CA GLU A 587 2.85 18.58 -11.32
C GLU A 587 2.87 17.50 -10.23
N PRO A 588 2.91 17.87 -8.93
CA PRO A 588 2.88 16.90 -7.84
C PRO A 588 1.63 15.99 -7.93
N SER A 589 1.84 14.69 -8.08
CA SER A 589 0.75 13.71 -8.31
C SER A 589 0.47 12.81 -7.11
N GLY A 590 1.31 12.86 -6.07
CA GLY A 590 1.20 11.95 -4.94
C GLY A 590 0.28 12.46 -3.84
N THR A 591 -0.18 11.53 -3.00
CA THR A 591 -0.87 11.80 -1.73
C THR A 591 -0.11 11.11 -0.60
N LEU A 592 0.02 11.78 0.54
CA LEU A 592 0.64 11.22 1.74
C LEU A 592 -0.47 10.89 2.73
N PRO A 593 -0.37 9.75 3.44
CA PRO A 593 -1.28 9.47 4.55
C PRO A 593 -1.14 10.56 5.63
N GLU A 594 -2.25 10.92 6.28
CA GLU A 594 -2.27 11.89 7.39
C GLU A 594 -1.29 11.47 8.48
N SER A 595 -0.27 12.30 8.71
CA SER A 595 0.75 12.08 9.73
C SER A 595 1.02 13.38 10.47
N ASP A 596 1.36 13.26 11.76
CA ASP A 596 1.87 14.38 12.57
C ASP A 596 3.33 14.72 12.23
N GLU A 597 3.97 13.97 11.32
CA GLU A 597 5.29 14.35 10.79
C GLU A 597 5.16 15.64 9.97
N GLU A 598 5.98 16.62 10.32
CA GLU A 598 6.08 17.88 9.59
C GLU A 598 6.61 17.59 8.19
N ALA A 599 5.72 17.69 7.20
CA ALA A 599 6.07 17.46 5.81
C ALA A 599 7.10 18.50 5.36
N VAL A 600 8.15 18.03 4.68
CA VAL A 600 9.10 18.94 4.05
C VAL A 600 8.41 19.57 2.86
N LEU A 601 7.98 20.83 3.01
CA LEU A 601 7.35 21.58 1.94
C LEU A 601 8.39 22.21 1.02
N THR A 602 8.12 22.12 -0.28
CA THR A 602 8.95 22.73 -1.32
C THR A 602 8.75 24.23 -1.35
N GLU A 603 9.84 24.97 -1.56
CA GLU A 603 9.85 26.41 -1.76
C GLU A 603 10.41 26.75 -3.15
N PRO A 604 10.03 27.90 -3.74
CA PRO A 604 10.64 28.35 -4.98
C PRO A 604 12.16 28.46 -4.84
N GLY A 605 12.91 27.85 -5.78
CA GLY A 605 14.37 27.80 -5.74
C GLY A 605 14.96 26.56 -5.07
N ASP A 606 14.13 25.71 -4.45
CA ASP A 606 14.58 24.39 -4.00
C ASP A 606 15.01 23.53 -5.19
N VAL A 607 16.08 22.72 -5.01
CA VAL A 607 16.55 21.74 -6.00
C VAL A 607 16.26 20.34 -5.48
N VAL A 608 15.41 19.61 -6.20
CA VAL A 608 14.99 18.26 -5.83
C VAL A 608 15.72 17.23 -6.69
N VAL A 609 16.23 16.19 -6.04
CA VAL A 609 17.02 15.12 -6.64
C VAL A 609 16.44 13.75 -6.26
N PRO A 610 16.10 12.88 -7.22
CA PRO A 610 15.71 11.51 -6.94
C PRO A 610 16.92 10.67 -6.55
N VAL A 611 16.77 9.84 -5.51
CA VAL A 611 17.85 9.03 -4.92
C VAL A 611 17.89 7.62 -5.51
N LEU A 612 16.79 7.20 -6.13
CA LEU A 612 16.62 5.91 -6.81
C LEU A 612 16.31 6.13 -8.29
N GLY A 613 16.83 5.24 -9.14
CA GLY A 613 16.65 5.30 -10.60
C GLY A 613 17.90 5.82 -11.32
N GLY A 614 18.24 5.21 -12.45
CA GLY A 614 19.51 5.39 -13.16
C GLY A 614 19.65 6.68 -13.99
N GLY A 615 19.06 7.81 -13.56
CA GLY A 615 19.04 9.06 -14.32
C GLY A 615 19.73 10.24 -13.62
N ALA A 616 20.40 11.11 -14.39
CA ALA A 616 20.95 12.39 -13.90
C ALA A 616 19.89 13.49 -13.98
N VAL A 617 18.84 13.33 -13.19
CA VAL A 617 17.72 14.29 -13.15
C VAL A 617 17.81 15.10 -11.86
N SER A 618 17.64 16.41 -12.00
CA SER A 618 17.40 17.33 -10.88
C SER A 618 16.35 18.33 -11.34
N ARG A 619 15.52 18.80 -10.41
CA ARG A 619 14.42 19.73 -10.71
C ARG A 619 14.50 20.93 -9.79
N VAL A 620 14.52 22.13 -10.37
CA VAL A 620 14.32 23.37 -9.61
C VAL A 620 12.83 23.61 -9.43
N ILE A 621 12.41 23.85 -8.19
CA ILE A 621 11.03 24.15 -7.83
C ILE A 621 10.70 25.59 -8.22
N GLY A 622 9.64 25.76 -9.00
CA GLY A 622 9.08 27.06 -9.36
C GLY A 622 7.82 27.38 -8.54
N GLY A 623 7.21 28.54 -8.79
CA GLY A 623 6.02 28.99 -8.06
C GLY A 623 4.79 28.06 -8.19
N ALA A 624 4.61 27.40 -9.34
CA ALA A 624 3.48 26.49 -9.58
C ALA A 624 3.55 25.17 -8.78
N THR A 625 4.75 24.76 -8.35
CA THR A 625 4.98 23.49 -7.63
C THR A 625 5.51 23.71 -6.21
N ALA A 626 5.51 24.95 -5.74
CA ALA A 626 5.86 25.32 -4.38
C ALA A 626 4.70 24.98 -3.44
N GLY A 627 5.03 24.72 -2.17
CA GLY A 627 4.07 24.31 -1.16
C GLY A 627 3.68 22.83 -1.23
N ALA A 628 4.25 22.05 -2.15
CA ALA A 628 4.04 20.61 -2.23
C ALA A 628 4.89 19.88 -1.19
N ALA A 629 4.38 18.77 -0.66
CA ALA A 629 5.15 17.91 0.23
C ALA A 629 6.19 17.10 -0.56
N LEU A 630 7.40 16.96 -0.03
CA LEU A 630 8.46 16.17 -0.65
C LEU A 630 8.24 14.67 -0.40
N GLY A 631 7.95 13.92 -1.47
CA GLY A 631 7.71 12.48 -1.42
C GLY A 631 8.95 11.64 -1.15
N ARG A 632 8.74 10.34 -0.86
CA ARG A 632 9.81 9.37 -0.59
C ARG A 632 10.83 9.30 -1.72
N ASN A 633 12.05 8.87 -1.38
CA ASN A 633 13.17 8.71 -2.34
C ASN A 633 13.59 10.01 -3.06
N LEU A 634 13.16 11.17 -2.56
CA LEU A 634 13.63 12.48 -2.99
C LEU A 634 14.47 13.13 -1.91
N VAL A 635 15.48 13.88 -2.34
CA VAL A 635 16.26 14.78 -1.50
C VAL A 635 16.09 16.19 -2.02
N LEU A 636 15.74 17.10 -1.12
CA LEU A 636 15.62 18.53 -1.36
C LEU A 636 16.89 19.22 -0.88
N LEU A 637 17.45 20.04 -1.77
CA LEU A 637 18.58 20.91 -1.53
C LEU A 637 18.07 22.35 -1.60
N ARG A 638 18.05 23.04 -0.47
CA ARG A 638 17.64 24.45 -0.37
C ARG A 638 18.88 25.33 -0.35
N PRO A 639 19.31 25.92 -1.47
CA PRO A 639 20.48 26.79 -1.50
C PRO A 639 20.21 28.11 -0.77
N ASP A 640 21.23 28.65 -0.11
CA ASP A 640 21.20 30.06 0.31
C ASP A 640 21.42 30.93 -0.95
N PRO A 641 20.44 31.74 -1.38
CA PRO A 641 20.55 32.55 -2.60
C PRO A 641 21.66 33.61 -2.55
N ALA A 642 22.18 33.94 -1.36
CA ALA A 642 23.35 34.81 -1.20
C ALA A 642 24.68 34.10 -1.47
N ALA A 643 24.71 32.76 -1.48
CA ALA A 643 25.92 31.96 -1.59
C ALA A 643 25.93 30.98 -2.79
N LEU A 644 24.76 30.48 -3.20
CA LEU A 644 24.61 29.43 -4.19
C LEU A 644 23.39 29.67 -5.09
N ASP A 645 23.59 29.68 -6.40
CA ASP A 645 22.50 29.75 -7.37
C ASP A 645 21.83 28.37 -7.57
N ALA A 646 20.50 28.32 -7.54
CA ALA A 646 19.72 27.09 -7.63
C ALA A 646 19.83 26.40 -8.99
N TRP A 647 19.85 27.16 -10.09
CA TRP A 647 19.95 26.62 -11.44
C TRP A 647 21.36 26.18 -11.79
N PHE A 648 22.37 26.87 -11.26
CA PHE A 648 23.75 26.44 -11.26
C PHE A 648 23.91 25.09 -10.56
N LEU A 649 23.40 24.98 -9.32
CA LEU A 649 23.40 23.73 -8.57
C LEU A 649 22.72 22.62 -9.40
N ALA A 650 21.46 22.82 -9.80
CA ALA A 650 20.70 21.83 -10.55
C ALA A 650 21.43 21.35 -11.81
N GLY A 651 21.94 22.27 -12.63
CA GLY A 651 22.63 21.94 -13.87
C GLY A 651 23.88 21.07 -13.69
N PHE A 652 24.73 21.39 -12.72
CA PHE A 652 25.93 20.58 -12.45
C PHE A 652 25.61 19.20 -11.85
N LEU A 653 24.52 19.07 -11.10
CA LEU A 653 24.06 17.77 -10.60
C LEU A 653 23.55 16.84 -11.73
N ARG A 654 23.03 17.41 -12.84
CA ARG A 654 22.61 16.65 -14.03
C ARG A 654 23.77 16.16 -14.90
N GLY A 655 25.00 16.60 -14.62
CA GLY A 655 26.18 16.14 -15.35
C GLY A 655 26.42 14.63 -15.22
N THR A 656 26.53 13.90 -16.33
CA THR A 656 26.67 12.43 -16.35
C THR A 656 27.97 11.92 -15.69
N ALA A 657 29.01 12.74 -15.62
CA ALA A 657 30.25 12.43 -14.90
C ALA A 657 30.06 12.48 -13.37
N ASN A 658 29.28 13.46 -12.90
CA ASN A 658 28.97 13.67 -11.49
C ASN A 658 28.14 12.52 -10.92
N ASN A 659 27.14 12.08 -11.68
CA ASN A 659 26.25 10.99 -11.29
C ASN A 659 26.98 9.62 -11.22
N ARG A 660 27.91 9.35 -12.16
CA ARG A 660 28.73 8.13 -12.15
C ARG A 660 29.61 8.00 -10.91
N GLN A 661 30.14 9.10 -10.37
CA GLN A 661 31.02 9.09 -9.21
C GLN A 661 30.26 9.00 -7.87
N ALA A 662 29.02 9.50 -7.83
CA ALA A 662 28.18 9.51 -6.64
C ALA A 662 27.25 8.28 -6.51
N SER A 663 27.14 7.46 -7.55
CA SER A 663 26.36 6.23 -7.55
C SER A 663 27.09 5.08 -6.86
N SER A 664 26.36 4.26 -6.10
CA SER A 664 26.84 2.99 -5.56
C SER A 664 26.05 1.80 -6.11
N TYR A 665 26.77 0.72 -6.45
CA TYR A 665 26.23 -0.52 -7.05
C TYR A 665 26.20 -1.63 -5.99
N ALA A 666 25.24 -1.57 -5.05
CA ALA A 666 25.13 -2.56 -3.98
C ALA A 666 24.06 -3.64 -4.24
N SER A 667 23.25 -3.52 -5.31
CA SER A 667 22.22 -4.50 -5.71
C SER A 667 21.69 -4.21 -7.12
N THR A 668 20.60 -4.86 -7.57
CA THR A 668 19.91 -4.66 -8.86
C THR A 668 19.36 -3.24 -9.09
N ALA A 669 19.57 -2.29 -8.16
CA ALA A 669 19.21 -0.88 -8.30
C ALA A 669 20.38 0.04 -7.92
N THR A 670 20.65 1.04 -8.76
CA THR A 670 21.62 2.11 -8.48
C THR A 670 21.04 3.10 -7.47
N ARG A 671 21.81 3.37 -6.40
CA ARG A 671 21.46 4.38 -5.39
C ARG A 671 22.44 5.54 -5.43
N LEU A 672 21.91 6.77 -5.46
CA LEU A 672 22.68 8.00 -5.55
C LEU A 672 23.01 8.53 -4.14
N ASP A 673 24.30 8.74 -3.84
CA ASP A 673 24.70 9.49 -2.64
C ASP A 673 24.77 10.99 -2.97
N VAL A 674 23.67 11.70 -2.71
CA VAL A 674 23.53 13.13 -3.00
C VAL A 674 24.63 13.97 -2.34
N ARG A 675 25.16 13.55 -1.18
CA ARG A 675 26.21 14.31 -0.47
C ARG A 675 27.56 14.25 -1.18
N ARG A 676 27.79 13.24 -2.02
CA ARG A 676 29.03 13.06 -2.80
C ARG A 676 29.02 13.79 -4.14
N LEU A 677 27.85 14.29 -4.58
CA LEU A 677 27.77 15.10 -5.79
C LEU A 677 28.65 16.35 -5.66
N GLN A 678 29.32 16.69 -6.75
CA GLN A 678 30.34 17.73 -6.81
C GLN A 678 29.90 18.89 -7.69
N LEU A 679 30.37 20.09 -7.36
CA LEU A 679 30.18 21.29 -8.16
C LEU A 679 31.43 22.18 -8.08
N PRO A 680 31.72 22.97 -9.12
CA PRO A 680 32.86 23.86 -9.11
C PRO A 680 32.65 25.03 -8.14
N ARG A 681 33.73 25.46 -7.50
CA ARG A 681 33.75 26.66 -6.64
C ARG A 681 33.90 27.91 -7.52
N LEU A 682 32.78 28.53 -7.87
CA LEU A 682 32.74 29.76 -8.67
C LEU A 682 32.14 30.93 -7.87
N PRO A 683 32.58 32.18 -8.15
CA PRO A 683 31.90 33.38 -7.69
C PRO A 683 30.41 33.40 -8.08
N LEU A 684 29.55 34.04 -7.27
CA LEU A 684 28.09 33.99 -7.44
C LEU A 684 27.61 34.58 -8.78
N ASP A 685 28.29 35.60 -9.29
CA ASP A 685 28.02 36.19 -10.60
C ASP A 685 28.27 35.20 -11.75
N GLU A 686 29.36 34.42 -11.67
CA GLU A 686 29.62 33.32 -12.60
C GLU A 686 28.61 32.18 -12.44
N GLN A 687 28.26 31.82 -11.20
CA GLN A 687 27.21 30.82 -10.96
C GLN A 687 25.89 31.23 -11.63
N ARG A 688 25.46 32.49 -11.49
CA ARG A 688 24.24 33.01 -12.12
C ARG A 688 24.29 32.97 -13.65
N ARG A 689 25.46 33.18 -14.27
CA ARG A 689 25.64 33.04 -15.73
C ARG A 689 25.40 31.60 -16.19
N TYR A 690 26.00 30.63 -15.49
CA TYR A 690 25.76 29.22 -15.75
C TYR A 690 24.31 28.81 -15.46
N GLY A 691 23.76 29.28 -14.34
CA GLY A 691 22.37 29.05 -13.95
C GLY A 691 21.37 29.50 -15.01
N ALA A 692 21.57 30.69 -15.59
CA ALA A 692 20.75 31.17 -16.69
C ALA A 692 20.78 30.24 -17.93
N ARG A 693 21.95 29.67 -18.24
CA ARG A 693 22.08 28.70 -19.35
C ARG A 693 21.42 27.36 -19.03
N PHE A 694 21.59 26.83 -17.83
CA PHE A 694 20.93 25.60 -17.41
C PHE A 694 19.41 25.74 -17.33
N ARG A 695 18.92 26.92 -16.91
CA ARG A 695 17.49 27.24 -16.96
C ARG A 695 16.95 27.21 -18.37
N ALA A 696 17.63 27.85 -19.34
CA ALA A 696 17.21 27.82 -20.74
C ALA A 696 17.19 26.39 -21.32
N LEU A 697 18.16 25.54 -20.94
CA LEU A 697 18.18 24.13 -21.33
C LEU A 697 17.01 23.34 -20.73
N ASP A 698 16.66 23.59 -19.46
CA ASP A 698 15.50 22.96 -18.83
C ASP A 698 14.18 23.40 -19.48
N GLU A 699 14.04 24.69 -19.81
CA GLU A 699 12.88 25.22 -20.53
C GLU A 699 12.72 24.57 -21.92
N PHE A 700 13.82 24.44 -22.66
CA PHE A 700 13.84 23.74 -23.94
C PHE A 700 13.44 22.26 -23.82
N GLU A 701 13.97 21.55 -22.83
CA GLU A 701 13.67 20.12 -22.61
C GLU A 701 12.21 19.90 -22.22
N ARG A 702 11.63 20.77 -21.39
CA ARG A 702 10.20 20.71 -21.03
C ARG A 702 9.30 20.95 -22.24
N ALA A 703 9.64 21.94 -23.07
CA ALA A 703 8.90 22.22 -24.30
C ALA A 703 8.95 21.04 -25.28
N LEU A 704 10.12 20.39 -25.43
CA LEU A 704 10.27 19.18 -26.24
C LEU A 704 9.41 18.02 -25.74
N ARG A 705 9.44 17.73 -24.43
CA ARG A 705 8.60 16.68 -23.82
C ARG A 705 7.10 16.98 -23.98
N HIS A 706 6.69 18.24 -23.90
CA HIS A 706 5.30 18.63 -24.12
C HIS A 706 4.87 18.43 -25.58
N ALA A 707 5.71 18.84 -26.54
CA ALA A 707 5.46 18.62 -27.96
C ALA A 707 5.34 17.12 -28.31
N GLY A 708 6.20 16.28 -27.72
CA GLY A 708 6.11 14.82 -27.90
C GLY A 708 4.75 14.25 -27.49
N ARG A 709 4.26 14.61 -26.29
CA ARG A 709 2.95 14.17 -25.79
C ARG A 709 1.79 14.65 -26.66
N LEU A 710 1.78 15.93 -27.04
CA LEU A 710 0.75 16.49 -27.92
C LEU A 710 0.76 15.80 -29.30
N GLY A 711 1.94 15.45 -29.82
CA GLY A 711 2.08 14.70 -31.06
C GLY A 711 1.51 13.29 -30.96
N GLU A 712 1.84 12.55 -29.89
CA GLU A 712 1.29 11.21 -29.64
C GLU A 712 -0.24 11.23 -29.49
N HIS A 713 -0.78 12.23 -28.76
CA HIS A 713 -2.22 12.43 -28.61
C HIS A 713 -2.89 12.71 -29.96
N LEU A 714 -2.35 13.63 -30.75
CA LEU A 714 -2.89 13.98 -32.07
C LEU A 714 -2.90 12.76 -33.00
N VAL A 715 -1.81 12.01 -33.04
CA VAL A 715 -1.71 10.81 -33.89
C VAL A 715 -2.74 9.77 -33.48
N ARG A 716 -2.87 9.49 -32.17
CA ARG A 716 -3.85 8.52 -31.66
C ARG A 716 -5.27 8.94 -32.01
N GLY A 717 -5.65 10.17 -31.70
CA GLY A 717 -7.00 10.65 -31.99
C GLY A 717 -7.30 10.75 -33.49
N MET A 718 -6.31 10.99 -34.35
CA MET A 718 -6.47 10.88 -35.81
C MET A 718 -6.72 9.44 -36.26
N TYR A 719 -6.02 8.45 -35.69
CA TYR A 719 -6.29 7.04 -35.96
C TYR A 719 -7.71 6.66 -35.52
N ASP A 720 -8.08 7.02 -34.28
CA ASP A 720 -9.40 6.73 -33.74
C ASP A 720 -10.48 7.36 -34.61
N GLY A 721 -10.33 8.66 -34.94
CA GLY A 721 -11.26 9.42 -35.76
C GLY A 721 -11.40 8.93 -37.20
N LEU A 722 -10.33 8.46 -37.82
CA LEU A 722 -10.39 7.85 -39.16
C LEU A 722 -11.07 6.47 -39.11
N THR A 723 -10.90 5.72 -38.01
CA THR A 723 -11.46 4.37 -37.88
C THR A 723 -12.94 4.35 -37.47
N ASP A 724 -13.38 5.33 -36.69
CA ASP A 724 -14.79 5.48 -36.29
C ASP A 724 -15.61 6.34 -37.28
N GLY A 725 -14.94 6.97 -38.26
CA GLY A 725 -15.54 7.77 -39.32
C GLY A 725 -15.86 9.22 -38.92
N THR A 726 -15.39 9.68 -37.76
CA THR A 726 -15.56 11.07 -37.30
C THR A 726 -14.59 12.04 -37.95
N VAL A 727 -13.48 11.54 -38.50
CA VAL A 727 -12.54 12.29 -39.33
C VAL A 727 -12.58 11.74 -40.75
N ALA A 728 -12.82 12.62 -41.73
CA ALA A 728 -12.79 12.24 -43.13
C ALA A 728 -11.34 11.92 -43.57
N PRO A 729 -11.14 10.98 -44.51
CA PRO A 729 -9.81 10.62 -44.99
C PRO A 729 -9.15 11.67 -45.91
N ASP A 730 -9.90 12.69 -46.34
CA ASP A 730 -9.51 13.69 -47.34
C ASP A 730 -8.85 14.95 -46.77
#